data_AF-A0A327MEF9-F1
#
_entry.id   AF-A0A327MEF9-F1
#
_cell.length_a   1.000
_cell.length_b   1.000
_cell.length_c   1.000
_cell.angle_alpha   90.00
_cell.angle_beta   90.00
_cell.angle_gamma   90.00
#
_symmetry.space_group_name_H-M   'P 1'
#
loop_
_entity.id
_entity.type
_entity.pdbx_description
1 polymer ?
#
loop_
_entity_poly.entity_id
_entity_poly.type
_entity_poly.pdbx_seq_one_letter_code
_entity_poly.pdbx_strand_id
1 'polypeptide(L)'
;MSPQPLGTSGDDTAAFNAANAGIRYEAEDGNDRVTGSRYADSIDGGTGYDAIDGGAGDDTIRGGEGVDRVKGGTGNDTFLFLAGDLVANPGAVATPLGNVDCIIDFAGAGSVSGGEQDTILLSGFSTGARLVFDHYAADRVPTNGTYSLVENQAMQYYRVVDPLAPANDGWLLVKMQDGVNHLGAGDYAFTDPVYQAPTNIALAAGSVAENAAGAVIGALTVTDPDVGDHITFAVSDNRFEVVAGALKLKDGLSLDYEATPSVALDITATDAGGLSLTRSFTIAVANVQEPVVATGEHYATNEDKALTVAAGAGLLANDSAGDGPVHLAAGTYATAAGGSIAIQANGAFVYTPKANFHGADSVTYTVLDPDGDGAQATASFTVAAVQDPVARISLSTVASGTGGFKILGEADADNAGRAVSAAGDVNGDGYADVIIGAPYNDSDGTTDNGAAYVVYGKAVGATVDLDDIAADPSIGFKILGEANTDIAGYAVAGGGDVNHDGYADLIIGSHLNDSDGTSGNGGVYVVFGGPTHGTVNLDSIATGTSSLGFKILGEKYLDYAGRSVANAGDVNGDGKADIVLGAYKNDSDGSTDNGAAYVVFGKATGSTVDLDDVATGTSSLGFKILGESNNDWAGLAVGGAGDVNGDGKADVVIGAHYNDGNGKTDNGAAYVVFGKATSATVDLDDVATGTSSLGFKIIGELAEDHAGLSVAIAGDVNGDGLADLIVGAPSHDGNGKTDSGSVYVVFGKAGGAAVKLADIAAGNSALGFKIIGEKSNDAAGNSVSAAGDLNGDGLADILIGAPQNTTNGHAQSGAAYVVFGKADGAAVKLADLANGTSALGFKLLGEATEDYAGDTTAVSAAGDVNKDGYADLIVGAAYNDSDGSTDNGAAYIIYGRADWLI
;
A
#
# COMPACT_ATOMS: atom_id res chain seq x y z
N MET A 1 -11.02 -88.69 40.72
CA MET A 1 -11.87 -88.00 39.74
C MET A 1 -12.06 -86.58 40.22
N SER A 2 -11.55 -85.61 39.45
CA SER A 2 -11.82 -84.18 39.63
C SER A 2 -13.29 -83.88 39.26
N PRO A 3 -13.89 -82.75 39.69
CA PRO A 3 -15.28 -82.42 39.35
C PRO A 3 -15.51 -82.37 37.82
N GLN A 4 -16.70 -82.80 37.38
CA GLN A 4 -17.19 -82.81 36.00
C GLN A 4 -17.15 -81.39 35.41
N PRO A 5 -16.35 -81.09 34.37
CA PRO A 5 -16.63 -79.98 33.47
C PRO A 5 -17.82 -80.39 32.58
N LEU A 6 -18.90 -79.62 32.63
CA LEU A 6 -20.05 -79.79 31.74
C LEU A 6 -19.95 -78.75 30.61
N GLY A 7 -20.21 -79.19 29.39
CA GLY A 7 -20.49 -78.29 28.28
C GLY A 7 -21.78 -77.50 28.51
N THR A 8 -21.98 -76.44 27.75
CA THR A 8 -23.22 -75.68 27.69
C THR A 8 -24.05 -76.12 26.48
N SER A 9 -25.29 -75.67 26.37
CA SER A 9 -26.18 -75.99 25.25
C SER A 9 -25.87 -75.20 23.95
N GLY A 10 -24.60 -74.98 23.61
CA GLY A 10 -24.18 -74.39 22.33
C GLY A 10 -22.73 -74.71 22.01
N ASP A 11 -22.30 -74.42 20.77
CA ASP A 11 -20.98 -74.81 20.23
C ASP A 11 -19.78 -74.42 21.13
N ASP A 12 -19.22 -75.42 21.81
CA ASP A 12 -18.14 -75.29 22.78
C ASP A 12 -16.79 -75.75 22.23
N THR A 13 -15.69 -75.24 22.80
CA THR A 13 -14.33 -75.73 22.51
C THR A 13 -13.57 -76.00 23.81
N ALA A 14 -13.23 -77.26 24.05
CA ALA A 14 -12.57 -77.72 25.28
C ALA A 14 -11.28 -78.50 24.96
N ALA A 15 -10.18 -78.16 25.63
CA ALA A 15 -8.90 -78.87 25.46
C ALA A 15 -8.25 -79.13 26.82
N PHE A 16 -7.96 -80.40 27.11
CA PHE A 16 -7.52 -80.87 28.43
C PHE A 16 -6.07 -81.36 28.46
N ASN A 17 -5.26 -80.96 27.47
CA ASN A 17 -3.86 -81.39 27.26
C ASN A 17 -2.93 -81.18 28.48
N ALA A 18 -3.30 -80.31 29.43
CA ALA A 18 -2.53 -80.01 30.65
C ALA A 18 -3.06 -80.72 31.92
N ALA A 19 -4.07 -81.60 31.80
CA ALA A 19 -4.64 -82.32 32.93
C ALA A 19 -3.63 -83.34 33.50
N ASN A 20 -3.61 -83.47 34.84
CA ASN A 20 -2.70 -84.37 35.56
C ASN A 20 -3.32 -85.75 35.87
N ALA A 21 -4.54 -86.03 35.39
CA ALA A 21 -5.26 -87.29 35.51
C ALA A 21 -6.38 -87.35 34.45
N GLY A 22 -6.96 -88.53 34.24
CA GLY A 22 -8.06 -88.71 33.29
C GLY A 22 -9.32 -87.92 33.63
N ILE A 23 -10.03 -87.47 32.62
CA ILE A 23 -11.19 -86.59 32.67
C ILE A 23 -12.50 -87.35 32.44
N ARG A 24 -13.60 -86.75 32.90
CA ARG A 24 -14.96 -87.05 32.43
C ARG A 24 -15.54 -85.77 31.88
N TYR A 25 -15.97 -85.78 30.61
CA TYR A 25 -16.56 -84.62 29.95
C TYR A 25 -17.87 -85.05 29.29
N GLU A 26 -18.93 -84.31 29.55
CA GLU A 26 -20.27 -84.53 29.00
C GLU A 26 -20.73 -83.19 28.43
N ALA A 27 -20.93 -83.14 27.12
CA ALA A 27 -21.50 -82.01 26.42
C ALA A 27 -23.04 -82.10 26.36
N GLU A 28 -23.68 -80.95 26.15
CA GLU A 28 -25.13 -80.82 25.97
C GLU A 28 -25.46 -80.68 24.46
N ASP A 29 -26.39 -79.81 24.05
CA ASP A 29 -26.72 -79.60 22.63
C ASP A 29 -25.70 -78.63 21.98
N GLY A 30 -25.12 -78.91 20.81
CA GLY A 30 -24.16 -78.01 20.13
C GLY A 30 -23.22 -78.73 19.15
N ASN A 31 -22.47 -77.99 18.33
CA ASN A 31 -21.37 -78.57 17.52
C ASN A 31 -20.03 -78.34 18.24
N ASP A 32 -19.63 -79.28 19.06
CA ASP A 32 -18.54 -79.09 20.02
C ASP A 32 -17.20 -79.57 19.49
N ARG A 33 -16.11 -78.97 19.99
CA ARG A 33 -14.73 -79.41 19.72
C ARG A 33 -14.00 -79.76 21.01
N VAL A 34 -13.77 -81.05 21.23
CA VAL A 34 -13.19 -81.56 22.48
C VAL A 34 -11.86 -82.25 22.21
N THR A 35 -10.83 -81.92 23.00
CA THR A 35 -9.54 -82.62 23.01
C THR A 35 -9.23 -83.09 24.43
N GLY A 36 -9.10 -84.41 24.59
CA GLY A 36 -8.77 -85.10 25.83
C GLY A 36 -7.33 -84.91 26.26
N SER A 37 -6.96 -85.68 27.28
CA SER A 37 -5.70 -85.58 27.98
C SER A 37 -4.71 -86.65 27.50
N ARG A 38 -3.77 -87.03 28.37
CA ARG A 38 -2.79 -88.10 28.12
C ARG A 38 -3.02 -89.33 29.03
N TYR A 39 -4.19 -89.41 29.64
CA TYR A 39 -4.61 -90.46 30.56
C TYR A 39 -5.98 -90.99 30.11
N ALA A 40 -6.40 -92.15 30.63
CA ALA A 40 -7.71 -92.74 30.33
C ALA A 40 -8.89 -91.79 30.66
N ASP A 41 -9.52 -91.30 29.61
CA ASP A 41 -10.59 -90.30 29.61
C ASP A 41 -11.95 -90.92 29.28
N SER A 42 -13.02 -90.21 29.63
CA SER A 42 -14.40 -90.57 29.27
C SER A 42 -15.12 -89.35 28.74
N ILE A 43 -15.44 -89.33 27.45
CA ILE A 43 -15.95 -88.16 26.76
C ILE A 43 -17.28 -88.52 26.06
N ASP A 44 -18.32 -87.73 26.28
CA ASP A 44 -19.62 -87.80 25.59
C ASP A 44 -19.91 -86.43 24.95
N GLY A 45 -20.12 -86.40 23.64
CA GLY A 45 -20.33 -85.18 22.84
C GLY A 45 -21.75 -84.62 22.89
N GLY A 46 -22.74 -85.38 23.38
CA GLY A 46 -24.09 -84.84 23.56
C GLY A 46 -24.93 -84.90 22.28
N THR A 47 -25.43 -83.77 21.76
CA THR A 47 -26.17 -83.76 20.47
C THR A 47 -25.64 -82.70 19.52
N GLY A 48 -25.39 -83.03 18.25
CA GLY A 48 -24.98 -82.06 17.22
C GLY A 48 -24.01 -82.61 16.19
N TYR A 49 -23.03 -81.81 15.77
CA TYR A 49 -21.94 -82.21 14.86
C TYR A 49 -20.60 -81.98 15.57
N ASP A 50 -20.18 -82.96 16.37
CA ASP A 50 -19.05 -82.79 17.27
C ASP A 50 -17.72 -83.19 16.64
N ALA A 51 -16.61 -82.67 17.18
CA ALA A 51 -15.24 -82.98 16.80
C ALA A 51 -14.40 -83.32 18.04
N ILE A 52 -14.28 -84.62 18.33
CA ILE A 52 -13.68 -85.16 19.55
C ILE A 52 -12.35 -85.86 19.24
N ASP A 53 -11.31 -85.57 20.02
CA ASP A 53 -10.02 -86.26 20.02
C ASP A 53 -9.69 -86.69 21.46
N GLY A 54 -9.61 -87.99 21.74
CA GLY A 54 -9.35 -88.54 23.08
C GLY A 54 -7.94 -88.25 23.59
N GLY A 55 -6.97 -88.10 22.69
CA GLY A 55 -5.58 -87.81 23.05
C GLY A 55 -4.74 -89.06 23.25
N ALA A 56 -4.23 -89.30 24.46
CA ALA A 56 -3.48 -90.52 24.77
C ALA A 56 -4.05 -91.18 26.02
N GLY A 57 -4.07 -92.51 26.11
CA GLY A 57 -4.75 -93.21 27.20
C GLY A 57 -5.60 -94.36 26.66
N ASP A 58 -6.19 -95.15 27.56
CA ASP A 58 -7.22 -96.12 27.16
C ASP A 58 -8.58 -95.42 27.38
N ASP A 59 -9.07 -94.72 26.36
CA ASP A 59 -10.18 -93.76 26.49
C ASP A 59 -11.54 -94.41 26.20
N THR A 60 -12.62 -93.79 26.67
CA THR A 60 -14.01 -94.17 26.33
C THR A 60 -14.74 -92.98 25.73
N ILE A 61 -15.11 -93.07 24.46
CA ILE A 61 -15.64 -91.93 23.71
C ILE A 61 -17.01 -92.26 23.12
N ARG A 62 -17.95 -91.33 23.25
CA ARG A 62 -19.26 -91.34 22.60
C ARG A 62 -19.45 -90.00 21.87
N GLY A 63 -19.81 -90.06 20.60
CA GLY A 63 -20.16 -88.88 19.80
C GLY A 63 -21.44 -88.26 20.34
N GLY A 64 -22.55 -89.01 20.27
CA GLY A 64 -23.83 -88.54 20.79
C GLY A 64 -24.93 -88.68 19.74
N GLU A 65 -26.01 -87.90 19.83
CA GLU A 65 -26.98 -87.81 18.72
C GLU A 65 -26.47 -86.82 17.67
N GLY A 66 -26.06 -87.28 16.49
CA GLY A 66 -25.37 -86.36 15.60
C GLY A 66 -24.79 -86.95 14.33
N VAL A 67 -23.96 -86.15 13.64
CA VAL A 67 -22.94 -86.69 12.73
C VAL A 67 -21.60 -86.18 13.22
N ASP A 68 -21.00 -86.96 14.09
CA ASP A 68 -19.83 -86.53 14.82
C ASP A 68 -18.54 -86.97 14.13
N ARG A 69 -17.43 -86.37 14.54
CA ARG A 69 -16.07 -86.69 14.14
C ARG A 69 -15.30 -87.06 15.39
N VAL A 70 -15.07 -88.35 15.60
CA VAL A 70 -14.39 -88.84 16.81
C VAL A 70 -13.05 -89.50 16.49
N LYS A 71 -12.08 -89.27 17.37
CA LYS A 71 -10.74 -89.84 17.33
C LYS A 71 -10.38 -90.29 18.74
N GLY A 72 -9.84 -91.51 18.87
CA GLY A 72 -9.37 -92.09 20.14
C GLY A 72 -8.00 -91.54 20.50
N GLY A 73 -7.07 -91.68 19.57
CA GLY A 73 -5.70 -91.22 19.75
C GLY A 73 -4.76 -92.41 19.99
N THR A 74 -3.87 -92.34 20.98
CA THR A 74 -2.93 -93.45 21.27
C THR A 74 -3.31 -94.21 22.54
N GLY A 75 -3.45 -95.54 22.47
CA GLY A 75 -3.82 -96.44 23.56
C GLY A 75 -4.92 -97.41 23.13
N ASN A 76 -5.57 -98.12 24.04
CA ASN A 76 -6.69 -99.01 23.71
C ASN A 76 -8.02 -98.31 23.97
N ASP A 77 -8.56 -97.70 22.94
CA ASP A 77 -9.74 -96.84 23.08
C ASP A 77 -11.03 -97.63 22.87
N THR A 78 -12.09 -97.19 23.54
CA THR A 78 -13.44 -97.75 23.44
C THR A 78 -14.39 -96.71 22.89
N PHE A 79 -14.88 -96.92 21.68
CA PHE A 79 -15.94 -96.08 21.11
C PHE A 79 -17.31 -96.71 21.41
N LEU A 80 -18.18 -95.94 22.04
CA LEU A 80 -19.50 -96.38 22.46
C LEU A 80 -20.57 -95.81 21.52
N PHE A 81 -21.40 -96.71 20.99
CA PHE A 81 -22.63 -96.34 20.29
C PHE A 81 -23.83 -96.99 20.97
N LEU A 82 -24.81 -96.17 21.31
CA LEU A 82 -26.08 -96.58 21.89
C LEU A 82 -27.21 -96.43 20.86
N ALA A 83 -28.29 -97.20 21.02
CA ALA A 83 -29.43 -97.17 20.08
C ALA A 83 -30.14 -95.80 19.95
N GLY A 84 -29.86 -94.86 20.85
CA GLY A 84 -30.36 -93.47 20.79
C GLY A 84 -29.50 -92.55 19.93
N ASP A 85 -28.24 -92.89 19.66
CA ASP A 85 -27.27 -92.01 18.98
C ASP A 85 -27.62 -91.81 17.49
N LEU A 86 -28.52 -92.64 16.96
CA LEU A 86 -29.03 -92.60 15.59
C LEU A 86 -30.55 -92.28 15.55
N VAL A 87 -31.01 -91.13 16.06
CA VAL A 87 -32.40 -90.71 15.82
C VAL A 87 -32.54 -90.04 14.44
N ALA A 88 -32.86 -90.85 13.42
CA ALA A 88 -33.42 -90.32 12.17
C ALA A 88 -34.94 -90.13 12.30
N ASN A 89 -35.43 -88.90 12.15
CA ASN A 89 -36.85 -88.65 11.88
C ASN A 89 -37.22 -89.37 10.56
N PRO A 90 -38.14 -90.35 10.56
CA PRO A 90 -38.35 -91.24 9.43
C PRO A 90 -39.16 -90.54 8.33
N GLY A 91 -38.49 -89.75 7.48
CA GLY A 91 -39.19 -89.07 6.39
C GLY A 91 -38.40 -88.09 5.51
N ALA A 92 -37.15 -88.34 5.13
CA ALA A 92 -36.60 -87.77 3.87
C ALA A 92 -35.31 -88.48 3.41
N VAL A 93 -35.19 -88.60 2.08
CA VAL A 93 -34.34 -89.51 1.32
C VAL A 93 -32.92 -88.96 1.03
N ALA A 94 -31.91 -89.80 1.26
CA ALA A 94 -30.63 -89.99 0.54
C ALA A 94 -29.79 -88.77 0.06
N THR A 95 -28.76 -88.43 0.85
CA THR A 95 -27.43 -88.00 0.37
C THR A 95 -26.40 -89.09 0.77
N PRO A 96 -25.24 -89.26 0.09
CA PRO A 96 -24.37 -90.43 0.29
C PRO A 96 -23.63 -90.54 1.64
N LEU A 97 -23.85 -89.62 2.58
CA LEU A 97 -23.29 -89.67 3.94
C LEU A 97 -24.39 -89.32 4.96
N GLY A 98 -25.52 -90.00 4.89
CA GLY A 98 -26.62 -89.81 5.84
C GLY A 98 -26.30 -90.39 7.21
N ASN A 99 -26.32 -89.52 8.24
CA ASN A 99 -26.64 -89.82 9.64
C ASN A 99 -25.75 -90.88 10.34
N VAL A 100 -24.43 -90.87 10.15
CA VAL A 100 -23.52 -91.78 10.88
C VAL A 100 -22.28 -91.03 11.33
N ASP A 101 -21.96 -91.12 12.62
CA ASP A 101 -20.70 -90.60 13.17
C ASP A 101 -19.49 -91.19 12.46
N CYS A 102 -18.50 -90.34 12.24
CA CYS A 102 -17.27 -90.63 11.56
C CYS A 102 -16.15 -90.82 12.58
N ILE A 103 -15.56 -92.02 12.62
CA ILE A 103 -14.31 -92.27 13.35
C ILE A 103 -13.16 -92.02 12.38
N ILE A 104 -12.31 -91.04 12.69
CA ILE A 104 -11.34 -90.49 11.72
C ILE A 104 -9.93 -91.11 11.87
N ASP A 105 -9.62 -91.82 12.96
CA ASP A 105 -8.26 -92.37 13.16
C ASP A 105 -8.19 -93.55 14.16
N PHE A 106 -7.40 -94.58 13.84
CA PHE A 106 -7.01 -95.73 14.69
C PHE A 106 -5.48 -95.74 14.90
N ALA A 107 -4.91 -94.58 15.28
CA ALA A 107 -3.47 -94.38 15.31
C ALA A 107 -2.79 -95.05 16.51
N GLY A 108 -2.70 -96.38 16.48
CA GLY A 108 -1.93 -97.13 17.46
C GLY A 108 -1.92 -98.64 17.19
N ALA A 109 -1.02 -99.15 16.33
CA ALA A 109 -0.49 -100.51 16.46
C ALA A 109 0.60 -100.82 15.42
N GLY A 110 1.87 -100.79 15.86
CA GLY A 110 2.94 -101.50 15.16
C GLY A 110 2.85 -103.01 15.40
N SER A 111 2.79 -103.79 14.31
CA SER A 111 3.24 -105.20 14.19
C SER A 111 2.72 -106.26 15.21
N VAL A 112 1.65 -106.99 14.81
CA VAL A 112 1.30 -108.44 14.99
C VAL A 112 1.64 -109.27 16.26
N SER A 113 2.10 -108.72 17.38
CA SER A 113 2.26 -109.54 18.61
C SER A 113 2.01 -108.79 19.93
N GLY A 114 0.85 -108.14 20.04
CA GLY A 114 0.37 -107.53 21.30
C GLY A 114 0.27 -106.00 21.28
N GLY A 115 -0.07 -105.42 20.12
CA GLY A 115 -0.33 -103.98 19.99
C GLY A 115 -1.70 -103.56 20.53
N GLU A 116 -1.86 -102.26 20.68
CA GLU A 116 -3.09 -101.55 21.07
C GLU A 116 -4.29 -102.01 20.20
N GLN A 117 -5.45 -102.20 20.84
CA GLN A 117 -6.68 -102.72 20.24
C GLN A 117 -7.85 -101.83 20.60
N ASP A 118 -8.15 -100.90 19.71
CA ASP A 118 -9.38 -100.12 19.82
C ASP A 118 -10.59 -101.02 19.61
N THR A 119 -11.58 -100.81 20.47
CA THR A 119 -12.82 -101.60 20.51
C THR A 119 -13.99 -100.69 20.19
N ILE A 120 -14.80 -101.12 19.22
CA ILE A 120 -16.12 -100.53 19.02
C ILE A 120 -17.15 -101.39 19.74
N LEU A 121 -17.87 -100.78 20.68
CA LEU A 121 -18.93 -101.44 21.45
C LEU A 121 -20.29 -100.96 20.98
N LEU A 122 -21.06 -101.89 20.40
CA LEU A 122 -22.42 -101.65 19.92
C LEU A 122 -23.43 -102.23 20.93
N SER A 123 -24.32 -101.39 21.47
CA SER A 123 -25.33 -101.75 22.47
C SER A 123 -26.75 -101.41 21.99
N GLY A 124 -27.60 -102.44 21.83
CA GLY A 124 -29.04 -102.27 21.53
C GLY A 124 -29.47 -102.31 20.05
N PHE A 125 -28.58 -102.74 19.14
CA PHE A 125 -28.82 -102.76 17.69
C PHE A 125 -29.37 -104.11 17.18
N SER A 126 -30.20 -104.09 16.12
CA SER A 126 -30.62 -105.30 15.39
C SER A 126 -29.70 -105.61 14.20
N THR A 127 -29.76 -106.83 13.66
CA THR A 127 -29.05 -107.24 12.42
C THR A 127 -29.19 -106.20 11.29
N GLY A 128 -28.06 -105.67 10.79
CA GLY A 128 -28.01 -104.77 9.60
C GLY A 128 -27.42 -103.36 9.82
N ALA A 129 -26.72 -103.09 10.92
CA ALA A 129 -26.03 -101.80 11.12
C ALA A 129 -24.84 -101.61 10.15
N ARG A 130 -24.59 -100.37 9.70
CA ARG A 130 -23.45 -99.99 8.83
C ARG A 130 -22.50 -99.06 9.56
N LEU A 131 -21.19 -99.30 9.43
CA LEU A 131 -20.13 -98.41 9.96
C LEU A 131 -19.42 -97.71 8.80
N VAL A 132 -19.24 -96.39 8.92
CA VAL A 132 -18.53 -95.57 7.92
C VAL A 132 -17.22 -95.09 8.54
N PHE A 133 -16.13 -95.21 7.80
CA PHE A 133 -14.80 -94.76 8.22
C PHE A 133 -14.30 -93.72 7.22
N ASP A 134 -13.62 -92.68 7.69
CA ASP A 134 -12.96 -91.69 6.83
C ASP A 134 -11.47 -91.66 7.15
N HIS A 135 -10.62 -91.47 6.12
CA HIS A 135 -9.17 -91.36 6.32
C HIS A 135 -8.66 -90.07 5.68
N TYR A 136 -8.23 -89.13 6.52
CA TYR A 136 -7.68 -87.86 6.09
C TYR A 136 -6.15 -87.97 5.97
N ALA A 137 -5.64 -88.11 4.74
CA ALA A 137 -4.21 -87.89 4.47
C ALA A 137 -4.03 -86.50 3.85
N ALA A 138 -3.77 -85.51 4.71
CA ALA A 138 -3.74 -84.08 4.42
C ALA A 138 -2.68 -83.57 3.40
N ASP A 139 -2.16 -84.38 2.47
CA ASP A 139 -1.12 -83.87 1.55
C ASP A 139 -0.97 -84.59 0.19
N ARG A 140 -1.97 -85.36 -0.28
CA ARG A 140 -1.92 -85.96 -1.64
C ARG A 140 -3.28 -85.98 -2.33
N VAL A 141 -3.31 -85.46 -3.55
CA VAL A 141 -4.43 -85.47 -4.51
C VAL A 141 -5.19 -86.82 -4.49
N PRO A 142 -6.53 -86.82 -4.39
CA PRO A 142 -7.31 -88.05 -4.32
C PRO A 142 -7.16 -88.82 -5.63
N THR A 143 -6.57 -90.01 -5.56
CA THR A 143 -6.66 -91.00 -6.64
C THR A 143 -7.29 -92.26 -6.08
N ASN A 144 -8.45 -92.63 -6.63
CA ASN A 144 -9.31 -93.76 -6.24
C ASN A 144 -8.52 -95.05 -5.96
N GLY A 145 -8.29 -95.38 -4.69
CA GLY A 145 -7.90 -96.70 -4.23
C GLY A 145 -9.05 -97.36 -3.47
N THR A 146 -9.37 -98.62 -3.79
CA THR A 146 -10.42 -99.39 -3.10
C THR A 146 -9.81 -100.16 -1.92
N TYR A 147 -10.22 -99.85 -0.69
CA TYR A 147 -9.82 -100.58 0.53
C TYR A 147 -10.50 -101.96 0.61
N SER A 148 -9.85 -102.94 1.25
CA SER A 148 -10.37 -104.32 1.40
C SER A 148 -10.27 -104.83 2.84
N LEU A 149 -11.30 -105.54 3.29
CA LEU A 149 -11.34 -106.22 4.60
C LEU A 149 -10.95 -107.70 4.46
N VAL A 150 -10.16 -108.24 5.40
CA VAL A 150 -9.83 -109.67 5.49
C VAL A 150 -10.30 -110.22 6.84
N GLU A 151 -11.22 -111.20 6.81
CA GLU A 151 -11.81 -111.81 8.02
C GLU A 151 -10.88 -112.86 8.64
N ASN A 152 -10.68 -112.83 9.96
CA ASN A 152 -10.09 -113.93 10.72
C ASN A 152 -11.16 -114.69 11.52
N GLN A 153 -11.62 -115.82 10.97
CA GLN A 153 -12.71 -116.64 11.53
C GLN A 153 -12.42 -117.20 12.95
N ALA A 154 -11.17 -117.23 13.40
CA ALA A 154 -10.82 -117.77 14.72
C ALA A 154 -11.00 -116.76 15.86
N MET A 155 -10.96 -115.45 15.57
CA MET A 155 -10.86 -114.41 16.62
C MET A 155 -11.84 -113.23 16.44
N GLN A 156 -12.69 -113.23 15.41
CA GLN A 156 -13.70 -112.18 15.15
C GLN A 156 -13.13 -110.75 14.99
N TYR A 157 -11.93 -110.60 14.42
CA TYR A 157 -11.35 -109.30 14.05
C TYR A 157 -11.46 -109.05 12.54
N TYR A 158 -11.58 -107.79 12.14
CA TYR A 158 -11.41 -107.34 10.75
C TYR A 158 -10.14 -106.50 10.62
N ARG A 159 -9.25 -106.86 9.69
CA ARG A 159 -8.11 -106.01 9.30
C ARG A 159 -8.55 -105.08 8.19
N VAL A 160 -8.37 -103.78 8.39
CA VAL A 160 -8.48 -102.80 7.30
C VAL A 160 -7.14 -102.76 6.58
N VAL A 161 -7.13 -103.13 5.30
CA VAL A 161 -5.91 -103.14 4.49
C VAL A 161 -5.93 -101.90 3.60
N ASP A 162 -4.99 -100.98 3.86
CA ASP A 162 -4.72 -99.86 2.96
C ASP A 162 -3.77 -100.35 1.84
N PRO A 163 -4.21 -100.39 0.57
CA PRO A 163 -3.35 -100.80 -0.53
C PRO A 163 -2.19 -99.82 -0.82
N LEU A 164 -2.21 -98.60 -0.28
CA LEU A 164 -1.20 -97.57 -0.50
C LEU A 164 -0.23 -97.40 0.68
N ALA A 165 -0.55 -97.91 1.88
CA ALA A 165 0.34 -97.87 3.05
C ALA A 165 0.24 -99.12 3.96
N PRO A 166 0.88 -100.25 3.61
CA PRO A 166 0.77 -101.52 4.35
C PRO A 166 1.31 -101.50 5.80
N ALA A 167 1.97 -100.43 6.21
CA ALA A 167 2.59 -100.29 7.52
C ALA A 167 1.62 -99.79 8.61
N ASN A 168 0.46 -99.24 8.23
CA ASN A 168 -0.54 -98.69 9.13
C ASN A 168 -1.81 -99.56 9.20
N ASP A 169 -1.69 -100.86 8.86
CA ASP A 169 -2.83 -101.77 8.90
C ASP A 169 -3.25 -102.06 10.35
N GLY A 170 -4.32 -101.39 10.80
CA GLY A 170 -4.97 -101.62 12.09
C GLY A 170 -5.89 -102.84 12.10
N TRP A 171 -6.04 -103.46 13.27
CA TRP A 171 -7.03 -104.50 13.51
C TRP A 171 -8.18 -103.93 14.32
N LEU A 172 -9.37 -103.91 13.73
CA LEU A 172 -10.57 -103.48 14.44
C LEU A 172 -11.27 -104.68 15.07
N LEU A 173 -11.55 -104.58 16.37
CA LEU A 173 -12.39 -105.52 17.08
C LEU A 173 -13.80 -104.93 17.24
N VAL A 174 -14.76 -105.52 16.53
CA VAL A 174 -16.18 -105.16 16.68
C VAL A 174 -16.84 -106.16 17.62
N LYS A 175 -17.27 -105.68 18.80
CA LYS A 175 -17.98 -106.50 19.80
C LYS A 175 -19.42 -106.04 19.93
N MET A 176 -20.35 -106.94 19.64
CA MET A 176 -21.74 -106.80 20.06
C MET A 176 -21.85 -107.20 21.54
N GLN A 177 -22.69 -106.49 22.32
CA GLN A 177 -22.81 -106.71 23.76
C GLN A 177 -23.30 -108.14 24.14
N ASP A 178 -23.93 -108.85 23.21
CA ASP A 178 -24.38 -110.25 23.35
C ASP A 178 -23.29 -111.29 23.02
N GLY A 179 -22.11 -110.85 22.56
CA GLY A 179 -20.98 -111.70 22.21
C GLY A 179 -21.05 -112.38 20.85
N VAL A 180 -21.99 -111.99 19.96
CA VAL A 180 -22.15 -112.60 18.62
C VAL A 180 -22.00 -111.54 17.52
N ASN A 181 -21.07 -111.73 16.57
CA ASN A 181 -20.90 -110.82 15.43
C ASN A 181 -21.97 -111.07 14.35
N HIS A 182 -22.69 -110.01 13.98
CA HIS A 182 -23.80 -110.03 13.01
C HIS A 182 -23.53 -109.26 11.71
N LEU A 183 -22.31 -108.74 11.48
CA LEU A 183 -21.97 -107.88 10.34
C LEU A 183 -21.33 -108.65 9.16
N GLY A 184 -21.60 -108.21 7.93
CA GLY A 184 -21.06 -108.79 6.69
C GLY A 184 -20.16 -107.83 5.90
N ALA A 185 -19.48 -108.32 4.87
CA ALA A 185 -18.53 -107.54 4.06
C ALA A 185 -19.14 -106.33 3.29
N GLY A 186 -20.47 -106.16 3.27
CA GLY A 186 -21.16 -105.09 2.54
C GLY A 186 -21.51 -103.85 3.38
N ASP A 187 -21.16 -103.85 4.67
CA ASP A 187 -21.70 -102.87 5.62
C ASP A 187 -20.83 -101.61 5.81
N TYR A 188 -19.83 -101.34 4.93
CA TYR A 188 -18.80 -100.28 5.09
C TYR A 188 -18.57 -99.39 3.83
N ALA A 189 -18.24 -98.09 3.97
CA ALA A 189 -17.94 -97.11 2.87
C ALA A 189 -16.94 -95.96 3.27
N PHE A 190 -16.25 -95.30 2.30
CA PHE A 190 -15.22 -94.21 2.46
C PHE A 190 -15.32 -93.07 1.37
N THR A 191 -15.13 -91.74 1.65
CA THR A 191 -15.17 -90.56 0.67
C THR A 191 -14.44 -89.25 1.12
N ASP A 192 -13.98 -88.33 0.21
CA ASP A 192 -13.13 -87.07 0.44
C ASP A 192 -13.71 -85.73 -0.20
N PRO A 193 -13.49 -84.45 0.27
CA PRO A 193 -14.14 -83.19 -0.24
C PRO A 193 -13.33 -82.24 -1.18
N VAL A 194 -13.97 -81.21 -1.79
CA VAL A 194 -13.47 -80.32 -2.89
C VAL A 194 -13.68 -78.80 -2.61
N TYR A 195 -12.68 -77.93 -2.82
CA TYR A 195 -12.70 -76.44 -2.71
C TYR A 195 -13.22 -75.69 -3.97
N GLN A 196 -13.78 -74.47 -3.83
CA GLN A 196 -14.38 -73.62 -4.87
C GLN A 196 -13.95 -72.14 -4.80
N ALA A 197 -13.81 -71.47 -5.96
CA ALA A 197 -13.30 -70.09 -6.05
C ALA A 197 -14.31 -69.00 -5.61
N PRO A 198 -13.82 -67.79 -5.23
CA PRO A 198 -14.68 -66.64 -4.97
C PRO A 198 -15.55 -66.27 -6.17
N THR A 199 -16.80 -65.89 -5.93
CA THR A 199 -17.80 -65.64 -6.98
C THR A 199 -18.14 -64.15 -7.16
N ASN A 200 -17.82 -63.29 -6.20
CA ASN A 200 -18.09 -61.86 -6.30
C ASN A 200 -17.12 -61.00 -5.45
N ILE A 201 -16.80 -59.80 -5.95
CA ILE A 201 -16.19 -58.69 -5.19
C ILE A 201 -17.10 -57.46 -5.35
N ALA A 202 -17.47 -56.81 -4.25
CA ALA A 202 -18.23 -55.56 -4.26
C ALA A 202 -17.56 -54.49 -3.40
N LEU A 203 -17.66 -53.22 -3.84
CA LEU A 203 -17.12 -52.04 -3.18
C LEU A 203 -18.28 -51.10 -2.80
N ALA A 204 -18.38 -50.74 -1.52
CA ALA A 204 -19.52 -50.00 -0.99
C ALA A 204 -19.60 -48.52 -1.43
N ALA A 205 -18.48 -47.90 -1.80
CA ALA A 205 -18.40 -46.52 -2.30
C ALA A 205 -17.28 -46.39 -3.35
N GLY A 206 -17.53 -45.63 -4.41
CA GLY A 206 -16.65 -45.54 -5.59
C GLY A 206 -16.14 -44.12 -5.87
N SER A 207 -16.14 -43.24 -4.88
CA SER A 207 -15.68 -41.85 -5.03
C SER A 207 -14.84 -41.39 -3.84
N VAL A 208 -13.91 -40.47 -4.09
CA VAL A 208 -13.07 -39.85 -3.06
C VAL A 208 -12.87 -38.38 -3.36
N ALA A 209 -12.89 -37.55 -2.32
CA ALA A 209 -12.53 -36.14 -2.44
C ALA A 209 -11.06 -36.02 -2.89
N GLU A 210 -10.78 -35.10 -3.79
CA GLU A 210 -9.41 -34.76 -4.13
C GLU A 210 -8.65 -34.14 -2.95
N ASN A 211 -7.33 -34.04 -3.07
CA ASN A 211 -6.43 -33.45 -2.08
C ASN A 211 -6.52 -34.08 -0.66
N ALA A 212 -7.29 -35.16 -0.50
CA ALA A 212 -7.49 -35.89 0.74
C ALA A 212 -6.45 -37.01 0.89
N ALA A 213 -5.32 -36.68 1.51
CA ALA A 213 -4.21 -37.61 1.70
C ALA A 213 -4.63 -38.87 2.49
N GLY A 214 -4.38 -40.07 1.93
CA GLY A 214 -4.67 -41.35 2.58
C GLY A 214 -6.15 -41.71 2.71
N ALA A 215 -7.02 -41.05 1.94
CA ALA A 215 -8.47 -41.20 2.05
C ALA A 215 -8.97 -42.64 1.82
N VAL A 216 -9.98 -43.04 2.59
CA VAL A 216 -10.68 -44.32 2.45
C VAL A 216 -11.75 -44.18 1.37
N ILE A 217 -11.74 -45.09 0.39
CA ILE A 217 -12.67 -45.12 -0.73
C ILE A 217 -13.96 -45.84 -0.34
N GLY A 218 -13.84 -47.03 0.25
CA GLY A 218 -15.01 -47.82 0.66
C GLY A 218 -14.67 -49.23 1.15
N ALA A 219 -15.62 -49.88 1.82
CA ALA A 219 -15.49 -51.26 2.29
C ALA A 219 -15.61 -52.26 1.13
N LEU A 220 -14.77 -53.30 1.13
CA LEU A 220 -14.83 -54.43 0.22
C LEU A 220 -15.58 -55.60 0.85
N THR A 221 -16.41 -56.27 0.04
CA THR A 221 -17.10 -57.52 0.42
C THR A 221 -16.85 -58.57 -0.65
N VAL A 222 -16.59 -59.81 -0.22
CA VAL A 222 -16.33 -60.95 -1.10
C VAL A 222 -17.34 -62.05 -0.80
N THR A 223 -17.87 -62.68 -1.85
CA THR A 223 -18.78 -63.84 -1.71
C THR A 223 -18.07 -65.09 -2.16
N ASP A 224 -17.93 -66.04 -1.24
CA ASP A 224 -17.26 -67.32 -1.45
C ASP A 224 -18.21 -68.50 -1.13
N PRO A 225 -18.31 -69.53 -1.99
CA PRO A 225 -19.06 -70.76 -1.70
C PRO A 225 -18.51 -71.56 -0.51
N ASP A 226 -17.23 -71.42 -0.18
CA ASP A 226 -16.57 -72.12 0.93
C ASP A 226 -16.70 -71.27 2.21
N VAL A 227 -17.60 -71.69 3.11
CA VAL A 227 -17.97 -70.92 4.30
C VAL A 227 -16.84 -70.95 5.34
N GLY A 228 -16.27 -69.79 5.65
CA GLY A 228 -15.27 -69.60 6.71
C GLY A 228 -13.84 -69.34 6.22
N ASP A 229 -13.65 -69.23 4.90
CA ASP A 229 -12.33 -69.07 4.29
C ASP A 229 -11.68 -67.70 4.51
N HIS A 230 -10.34 -67.68 4.55
CA HIS A 230 -9.53 -66.47 4.68
C HIS A 230 -9.19 -65.88 3.30
N ILE A 231 -9.69 -64.66 3.01
CA ILE A 231 -9.47 -63.97 1.73
C ILE A 231 -8.30 -62.97 1.79
N THR A 232 -7.47 -62.94 0.73
CA THR A 232 -6.40 -61.93 0.53
C THR A 232 -6.66 -61.05 -0.70
N PHE A 233 -6.14 -59.81 -0.73
CA PHE A 233 -6.40 -58.84 -1.80
C PHE A 233 -5.13 -58.32 -2.49
N ALA A 234 -5.23 -58.03 -3.80
CA ALA A 234 -4.25 -57.27 -4.59
C ALA A 234 -4.93 -56.19 -5.43
N VAL A 235 -4.25 -55.06 -5.68
CA VAL A 235 -4.76 -53.91 -6.44
C VAL A 235 -3.80 -53.52 -7.57
N SER A 236 -4.34 -53.05 -8.71
CA SER A 236 -3.53 -52.75 -9.91
C SER A 236 -2.78 -51.41 -9.89
N ASP A 237 -3.23 -50.45 -9.07
CA ASP A 237 -2.59 -49.13 -8.92
C ASP A 237 -1.91 -49.04 -7.54
N ASN A 238 -0.61 -48.79 -7.53
CA ASN A 238 0.22 -48.78 -6.33
C ASN A 238 -0.10 -47.61 -5.37
N ARG A 239 -0.90 -46.63 -5.78
CA ARG A 239 -1.41 -45.58 -4.89
C ARG A 239 -2.44 -46.09 -3.89
N PHE A 240 -3.08 -47.23 -4.18
CA PHE A 240 -4.13 -47.83 -3.35
C PHE A 240 -3.62 -49.01 -2.54
N GLU A 241 -4.34 -49.34 -1.47
CA GLU A 241 -4.15 -50.54 -0.65
C GLU A 241 -5.46 -50.97 0.02
N VAL A 242 -5.52 -52.22 0.49
CA VAL A 242 -6.65 -52.76 1.26
C VAL A 242 -6.21 -52.98 2.70
N VAL A 243 -6.82 -52.25 3.64
CA VAL A 243 -6.51 -52.32 5.07
C VAL A 243 -7.80 -52.61 5.84
N ALA A 244 -7.79 -53.66 6.65
CA ALA A 244 -8.95 -54.11 7.44
C ALA A 244 -10.25 -54.26 6.62
N GLY A 245 -10.13 -54.75 5.38
CA GLY A 245 -11.27 -54.96 4.48
C GLY A 245 -11.78 -53.70 3.76
N ALA A 246 -11.12 -52.55 3.88
CA ALA A 246 -11.47 -51.33 3.15
C ALA A 246 -10.39 -50.93 2.14
N LEU A 247 -10.82 -50.49 0.96
CA LEU A 247 -9.94 -49.88 -0.04
C LEU A 247 -9.65 -48.42 0.35
N LYS A 248 -8.37 -48.04 0.40
CA LYS A 248 -7.91 -46.66 0.67
C LYS A 248 -6.70 -46.28 -0.18
N LEU A 249 -6.41 -44.98 -0.27
CA LEU A 249 -5.12 -44.46 -0.72
C LEU A 249 -4.06 -44.70 0.36
N LYS A 250 -2.81 -44.94 -0.04
CA LYS A 250 -1.69 -45.03 0.90
C LYS A 250 -1.46 -43.70 1.59
N ASP A 251 -0.93 -43.77 2.82
CA ASP A 251 -0.69 -42.59 3.64
C ASP A 251 0.19 -41.56 2.91
N GLY A 252 -0.26 -40.30 2.92
CA GLY A 252 0.42 -39.17 2.26
C GLY A 252 0.14 -39.02 0.76
N LEU A 253 -0.59 -39.93 0.12
CA LEU A 253 -0.99 -39.79 -1.28
C LEU A 253 -2.41 -39.24 -1.40
N SER A 254 -2.61 -38.30 -2.33
CA SER A 254 -3.90 -37.76 -2.74
C SER A 254 -4.11 -37.93 -4.25
N LEU A 255 -5.34 -37.68 -4.69
CA LEU A 255 -5.69 -37.50 -6.09
C LEU A 255 -6.02 -36.03 -6.32
N ASP A 256 -5.87 -35.59 -7.56
CA ASP A 256 -6.08 -34.21 -8.04
C ASP A 256 -7.08 -34.33 -9.21
N TYR A 257 -8.21 -33.66 -9.08
CA TYR A 257 -9.33 -33.75 -10.00
C TYR A 257 -9.00 -33.11 -11.36
N GLU A 258 -8.36 -31.95 -11.35
CA GLU A 258 -7.94 -31.17 -12.53
C GLU A 258 -6.94 -31.98 -13.37
N ALA A 259 -6.08 -32.75 -12.72
CA ALA A 259 -5.16 -33.65 -13.38
C ALA A 259 -5.83 -34.93 -13.87
N THR A 260 -6.69 -35.58 -13.05
CA THR A 260 -7.30 -36.87 -13.38
C THR A 260 -8.63 -37.10 -12.63
N PRO A 261 -9.80 -36.86 -13.25
CA PRO A 261 -11.11 -36.88 -12.56
C PRO A 261 -11.62 -38.29 -12.22
N SER A 262 -10.96 -39.34 -12.69
CA SER A 262 -11.28 -40.72 -12.29
C SER A 262 -10.11 -41.68 -12.51
N VAL A 263 -10.04 -42.73 -11.70
CA VAL A 263 -9.01 -43.78 -11.78
C VAL A 263 -9.68 -45.14 -12.01
N ALA A 264 -9.23 -45.88 -13.03
CA ALA A 264 -9.62 -47.28 -13.22
C ALA A 264 -8.73 -48.20 -12.38
N LEU A 265 -9.33 -49.10 -11.58
CA LEU A 265 -8.63 -49.96 -10.63
C LEU A 265 -9.15 -51.40 -10.70
N ASP A 266 -8.25 -52.36 -10.94
CA ASP A 266 -8.56 -53.79 -10.83
C ASP A 266 -8.22 -54.28 -9.41
N ILE A 267 -9.15 -55.02 -8.80
CA ILE A 267 -9.00 -55.64 -7.49
C ILE A 267 -9.15 -57.15 -7.63
N THR A 268 -8.19 -57.90 -7.09
CA THR A 268 -8.17 -59.37 -7.09
C THR A 268 -8.31 -59.90 -5.66
N ALA A 269 -9.23 -60.84 -5.44
CA ALA A 269 -9.44 -61.56 -4.19
C ALA A 269 -9.08 -63.04 -4.35
N THR A 270 -8.37 -63.64 -3.38
CA THR A 270 -7.90 -65.04 -3.42
C THR A 270 -8.24 -65.78 -2.12
N ASP A 271 -8.78 -67.00 -2.24
CA ASP A 271 -9.21 -67.88 -1.13
C ASP A 271 -8.07 -68.74 -0.53
N ALA A 272 -8.41 -69.59 0.45
CA ALA A 272 -7.46 -70.47 1.13
C ALA A 272 -6.99 -71.65 0.24
N GLY A 273 -7.79 -72.04 -0.75
CA GLY A 273 -7.45 -73.00 -1.81
C GLY A 273 -6.53 -72.42 -2.91
N GLY A 274 -6.28 -71.11 -2.89
CA GLY A 274 -5.47 -70.38 -3.86
C GLY A 274 -6.22 -70.01 -5.15
N LEU A 275 -7.54 -70.17 -5.20
CA LEU A 275 -8.36 -69.76 -6.34
C LEU A 275 -8.75 -68.28 -6.19
N SER A 276 -8.88 -67.56 -7.30
CA SER A 276 -9.01 -66.09 -7.27
C SER A 276 -10.01 -65.52 -8.26
N LEU A 277 -10.59 -64.37 -7.93
CA LEU A 277 -11.44 -63.56 -8.81
C LEU A 277 -10.89 -62.13 -8.92
N THR A 278 -10.89 -61.55 -10.13
CA THR A 278 -10.53 -60.14 -10.37
C THR A 278 -11.73 -59.35 -10.88
N ARG A 279 -11.91 -58.12 -10.40
CA ARG A 279 -12.95 -57.20 -10.85
C ARG A 279 -12.44 -55.76 -10.97
N SER A 280 -12.87 -55.07 -12.03
CA SER A 280 -12.55 -53.66 -12.28
C SER A 280 -13.56 -52.72 -11.63
N PHE A 281 -13.06 -51.63 -11.05
CA PHE A 281 -13.82 -50.54 -10.47
C PHE A 281 -13.34 -49.20 -11.05
N THR A 282 -14.25 -48.22 -11.16
CA THR A 282 -13.90 -46.84 -11.47
C THR A 282 -14.05 -46.02 -10.21
N ILE A 283 -12.95 -45.41 -9.76
CA ILE A 283 -12.94 -44.50 -8.62
C ILE A 283 -13.09 -43.09 -9.16
N ALA A 284 -14.22 -42.44 -8.89
CA ALA A 284 -14.41 -41.04 -9.21
C ALA A 284 -13.62 -40.17 -8.22
N VAL A 285 -12.92 -39.17 -8.73
CA VAL A 285 -12.38 -38.10 -7.90
C VAL A 285 -13.46 -37.02 -7.85
N ALA A 286 -13.86 -36.63 -6.64
CA ALA A 286 -14.81 -35.55 -6.45
C ALA A 286 -14.03 -34.24 -6.33
N ASN A 287 -14.37 -33.27 -7.18
CA ASN A 287 -13.83 -31.93 -7.12
C ASN A 287 -14.13 -31.32 -5.73
N VAL A 288 -13.12 -30.77 -5.09
CA VAL A 288 -13.21 -30.01 -3.84
C VAL A 288 -12.80 -28.57 -4.12
N GLN A 289 -13.68 -27.62 -3.81
CA GLN A 289 -13.40 -26.21 -4.03
C GLN A 289 -12.14 -25.72 -3.31
N GLU A 290 -11.19 -25.17 -4.06
CA GLU A 290 -10.06 -24.42 -3.52
C GLU A 290 -10.26 -22.89 -3.57
N PRO A 291 -9.61 -22.14 -2.66
CA PRO A 291 -9.79 -20.69 -2.62
C PRO A 291 -8.97 -19.98 -3.69
N VAL A 292 -9.60 -19.03 -4.39
CA VAL A 292 -8.91 -18.03 -5.19
C VAL A 292 -8.10 -17.10 -4.27
N VAL A 293 -6.81 -16.92 -4.58
CA VAL A 293 -5.93 -15.93 -3.94
C VAL A 293 -5.83 -14.73 -4.87
N ALA A 294 -6.53 -13.65 -4.52
CA ALA A 294 -6.49 -12.37 -5.22
C ALA A 294 -5.74 -11.31 -4.40
N THR A 295 -4.73 -10.67 -4.98
CA THR A 295 -3.87 -9.68 -4.33
C THR A 295 -3.83 -8.38 -5.13
N GLY A 296 -4.26 -7.27 -4.52
CA GLY A 296 -4.30 -5.99 -5.21
C GLY A 296 -2.92 -5.41 -5.58
N GLU A 297 -2.89 -4.58 -6.61
CA GLU A 297 -1.71 -3.88 -7.11
C GLU A 297 -1.80 -2.36 -6.98
N HIS A 298 -0.66 -1.71 -7.22
CA HIS A 298 -0.55 -0.26 -7.27
C HIS A 298 0.11 0.19 -8.56
N TYR A 299 -0.48 1.20 -9.20
CA TYR A 299 0.01 1.81 -10.42
C TYR A 299 0.08 3.33 -10.28
N ALA A 300 0.87 3.98 -11.14
CA ALA A 300 0.94 5.42 -11.21
C ALA A 300 0.81 5.89 -12.66
N THR A 301 0.18 7.05 -12.84
CA THR A 301 0.13 7.79 -14.10
C THR A 301 0.05 9.28 -13.80
N ASN A 302 0.14 10.08 -14.84
CA ASN A 302 -0.17 11.50 -14.75
C ASN A 302 -1.64 11.70 -15.10
N GLU A 303 -2.23 12.79 -14.62
CA GLU A 303 -3.55 13.19 -15.09
C GLU A 303 -3.57 13.43 -16.60
N ASP A 304 -4.77 13.32 -17.17
CA ASP A 304 -5.06 13.38 -18.61
C ASP A 304 -4.28 12.40 -19.50
N LYS A 305 -3.53 11.48 -18.87
CA LYS A 305 -2.75 10.46 -19.53
C LYS A 305 -3.27 9.07 -19.19
N ALA A 306 -3.84 8.41 -20.20
CA ALA A 306 -4.23 7.02 -20.08
C ALA A 306 -3.00 6.11 -19.83
N LEU A 307 -3.13 5.20 -18.88
CA LEU A 307 -2.16 4.18 -18.54
C LEU A 307 -2.54 2.86 -19.22
N THR A 308 -1.66 2.32 -20.06
CA THR A 308 -1.84 1.00 -20.69
C THR A 308 -0.89 -0.02 -20.06
N VAL A 309 -1.44 -1.11 -19.53
CA VAL A 309 -0.68 -2.18 -18.87
C VAL A 309 -0.96 -3.52 -19.55
N ALA A 310 0.12 -4.20 -19.94
CA ALA A 310 0.05 -5.54 -20.53
C ALA A 310 -0.15 -6.63 -19.48
N ALA A 311 -0.73 -7.76 -19.87
CA ALA A 311 -1.12 -8.86 -18.97
C ALA A 311 -0.03 -9.30 -17.97
N GLY A 312 1.24 -9.36 -18.39
CA GLY A 312 2.35 -9.80 -17.52
C GLY A 312 2.66 -8.88 -16.33
N ALA A 313 2.14 -7.65 -16.33
CA ALA A 313 2.19 -6.71 -15.20
C ALA A 313 0.79 -6.20 -14.81
N GLY A 314 -0.25 -6.81 -15.37
CA GLY A 314 -1.64 -6.44 -15.19
C GLY A 314 -2.25 -7.06 -13.94
N LEU A 315 -3.58 -7.00 -13.86
CA LEU A 315 -4.39 -7.32 -12.67
C LEU A 315 -4.43 -8.80 -12.27
N LEU A 316 -3.66 -9.67 -12.92
CA LEU A 316 -3.57 -11.11 -12.62
C LEU A 316 -2.12 -11.54 -12.36
N ALA A 317 -1.16 -10.59 -12.34
CA ALA A 317 0.27 -10.93 -12.33
C ALA A 317 0.72 -11.63 -11.04
N ASN A 318 -0.04 -11.49 -9.96
CA ASN A 318 0.20 -12.02 -8.61
C ASN A 318 -0.96 -12.87 -8.08
N ASP A 319 -1.91 -13.25 -8.94
CA ASP A 319 -3.11 -14.00 -8.56
C ASP A 319 -3.01 -15.48 -8.93
N SER A 320 -3.66 -16.35 -8.16
CA SER A 320 -3.65 -17.79 -8.39
C SER A 320 -4.87 -18.49 -7.80
N ALA A 321 -5.16 -19.69 -8.31
CA ALA A 321 -6.14 -20.63 -7.77
C ALA A 321 -5.55 -22.04 -7.80
N GLY A 322 -6.03 -22.92 -6.91
CA GLY A 322 -5.68 -24.35 -6.91
C GLY A 322 -6.24 -25.05 -8.15
N ASP A 323 -7.46 -24.65 -8.54
CA ASP A 323 -8.31 -25.23 -9.58
C ASP A 323 -7.87 -24.84 -11.02
N GLY A 324 -6.71 -24.17 -11.16
CA GLY A 324 -6.09 -23.85 -12.45
C GLY A 324 -5.95 -22.35 -12.76
N PRO A 325 -5.90 -21.95 -14.05
CA PRO A 325 -5.62 -20.57 -14.44
C PRO A 325 -6.80 -19.64 -14.11
N VAL A 326 -6.47 -18.50 -13.50
CA VAL A 326 -7.44 -17.45 -13.18
C VAL A 326 -7.71 -16.51 -14.36
N HIS A 327 -8.85 -15.83 -14.32
CA HIS A 327 -9.25 -14.83 -15.32
C HIS A 327 -10.08 -13.70 -14.69
N LEU A 328 -10.30 -12.62 -15.46
CA LEU A 328 -11.17 -11.50 -15.08
C LEU A 328 -12.40 -11.39 -15.97
N ALA A 329 -13.43 -10.75 -15.46
CA ALA A 329 -14.56 -10.28 -16.28
C ALA A 329 -14.09 -9.10 -17.16
N ALA A 330 -13.95 -9.35 -18.46
CA ALA A 330 -13.60 -8.30 -19.42
C ALA A 330 -14.72 -7.26 -19.52
N GLY A 331 -14.36 -5.97 -19.50
CA GLY A 331 -15.34 -4.89 -19.52
C GLY A 331 -14.71 -3.53 -19.24
N THR A 332 -15.55 -2.49 -19.27
CA THR A 332 -15.17 -1.14 -18.85
C THR A 332 -15.90 -0.78 -17.58
N TYR A 333 -15.16 -0.38 -16.57
CA TYR A 333 -15.65 -0.06 -15.23
C TYR A 333 -15.35 1.39 -14.88
N ALA A 334 -16.23 2.01 -14.11
CA ALA A 334 -15.94 3.32 -13.51
C ALA A 334 -15.01 3.13 -12.31
N THR A 335 -14.07 4.05 -12.13
CA THR A 335 -13.21 4.09 -10.94
C THR A 335 -13.83 4.95 -9.83
N ALA A 336 -13.30 4.84 -8.62
CA ALA A 336 -13.82 5.53 -7.44
C ALA A 336 -13.84 7.07 -7.60
N ALA A 337 -12.87 7.63 -8.32
CA ALA A 337 -12.77 9.07 -8.58
C ALA A 337 -13.50 9.53 -9.87
N GLY A 338 -14.22 8.62 -10.55
CA GLY A 338 -15.02 8.94 -11.74
C GLY A 338 -14.25 8.85 -13.07
N GLY A 339 -13.06 8.24 -13.08
CA GLY A 339 -12.36 7.80 -14.29
C GLY A 339 -12.93 6.49 -14.83
N SER A 340 -12.19 5.83 -15.74
CA SER A 340 -12.58 4.55 -16.32
C SER A 340 -11.41 3.59 -16.48
N ILE A 341 -11.69 2.29 -16.41
CA ILE A 341 -10.72 1.24 -16.68
C ILE A 341 -11.33 0.18 -17.60
N ALA A 342 -10.66 -0.10 -18.72
CA ALA A 342 -11.01 -1.16 -19.65
C ALA A 342 -10.15 -2.40 -19.36
N ILE A 343 -10.73 -3.41 -18.71
CA ILE A 343 -10.07 -4.65 -18.30
C ILE A 343 -10.30 -5.74 -19.34
N GLN A 344 -9.25 -6.51 -19.67
CA GLN A 344 -9.30 -7.72 -20.48
C GLN A 344 -9.27 -8.97 -19.59
N ALA A 345 -9.81 -10.08 -20.09
CA ALA A 345 -9.91 -11.32 -19.32
C ALA A 345 -8.55 -11.90 -18.88
N ASN A 346 -7.47 -11.55 -19.58
CA ASN A 346 -6.10 -11.97 -19.28
C ASN A 346 -5.36 -11.03 -18.30
N GLY A 347 -6.04 -10.07 -17.68
CA GLY A 347 -5.44 -9.13 -16.72
C GLY A 347 -4.86 -7.85 -17.34
N ALA A 348 -4.73 -7.75 -18.67
CA ALA A 348 -4.32 -6.50 -19.31
C ALA A 348 -5.41 -5.42 -19.16
N PHE A 349 -5.02 -4.13 -19.07
CA PHE A 349 -6.00 -3.05 -18.96
C PHE A 349 -5.51 -1.72 -19.55
N VAL A 350 -6.47 -0.82 -19.77
CA VAL A 350 -6.24 0.61 -20.01
C VAL A 350 -7.01 1.40 -18.96
N TYR A 351 -6.31 2.14 -18.12
CA TYR A 351 -6.90 3.07 -17.15
C TYR A 351 -6.83 4.48 -17.70
N THR A 352 -7.94 5.22 -17.62
CA THR A 352 -8.05 6.63 -18.01
C THR A 352 -8.59 7.39 -16.80
N PRO A 353 -7.76 8.26 -16.17
CA PRO A 353 -8.24 9.16 -15.12
C PRO A 353 -9.44 9.99 -15.59
N LYS A 354 -10.23 10.50 -14.64
CA LYS A 354 -11.15 11.58 -14.95
C LYS A 354 -10.33 12.79 -15.43
N ALA A 355 -10.85 13.55 -16.38
CA ALA A 355 -10.19 14.78 -16.81
C ALA A 355 -9.89 15.70 -15.61
N ASN A 356 -8.67 16.23 -15.56
CA ASN A 356 -8.20 17.15 -14.52
C ASN A 356 -8.35 16.57 -13.10
N PHE A 357 -8.15 15.26 -12.95
CA PHE A 357 -8.13 14.60 -11.65
C PHE A 357 -6.72 14.13 -11.32
N HIS A 358 -6.23 14.57 -10.17
CA HIS A 358 -5.05 14.03 -9.51
C HIS A 358 -5.38 13.50 -8.11
N GLY A 359 -4.51 12.66 -7.57
CA GLY A 359 -4.67 12.00 -6.28
C GLY A 359 -4.91 10.50 -6.40
N ALA A 360 -5.46 9.92 -5.33
CA ALA A 360 -5.69 8.48 -5.24
C ALA A 360 -7.00 8.08 -5.92
N ASP A 361 -6.94 7.08 -6.80
CA ASP A 361 -8.10 6.45 -7.43
C ASP A 361 -8.02 4.93 -7.26
N SER A 362 -9.14 4.23 -7.41
CA SER A 362 -9.17 2.78 -7.28
C SER A 362 -10.35 2.13 -7.99
N VAL A 363 -10.19 0.83 -8.25
CA VAL A 363 -11.27 -0.05 -8.72
C VAL A 363 -11.13 -1.40 -8.04
N THR A 364 -12.25 -1.96 -7.58
CA THR A 364 -12.31 -3.35 -7.11
C THR A 364 -12.67 -4.25 -8.29
N TYR A 365 -11.90 -5.33 -8.46
CA TYR A 365 -12.14 -6.35 -9.49
C TYR A 365 -12.28 -7.72 -8.82
N THR A 366 -12.87 -8.67 -9.54
CA THR A 366 -13.04 -10.05 -9.08
C THR A 366 -12.23 -10.97 -9.97
N VAL A 367 -11.34 -11.72 -9.34
CA VAL A 367 -10.56 -12.80 -9.94
C VAL A 367 -11.40 -14.05 -9.90
N LEU A 368 -11.55 -14.74 -11.03
CA LEU A 368 -12.35 -15.95 -11.16
C LEU A 368 -11.48 -17.13 -11.57
N ASP A 369 -11.69 -18.28 -10.95
CA ASP A 369 -11.13 -19.55 -11.40
C ASP A 369 -11.99 -20.19 -12.53
N PRO A 370 -11.61 -21.37 -13.06
CA PRO A 370 -12.40 -22.07 -14.07
C PRO A 370 -13.78 -22.56 -13.63
N ASP A 371 -13.99 -22.79 -12.33
CA ASP A 371 -15.23 -23.31 -11.75
C ASP A 371 -16.24 -22.20 -11.38
N GLY A 372 -15.77 -20.95 -11.39
CA GLY A 372 -16.57 -19.74 -11.23
C GLY A 372 -16.50 -19.12 -9.85
N ASP A 373 -15.64 -19.64 -8.99
CA ASP A 373 -15.36 -19.04 -7.69
C ASP A 373 -14.45 -17.84 -7.84
N GLY A 374 -14.59 -16.90 -6.91
CA GLY A 374 -13.84 -15.66 -7.01
C GLY A 374 -13.52 -14.96 -5.72
N ALA A 375 -12.40 -14.25 -5.76
CA ALA A 375 -11.94 -13.37 -4.71
C ALA A 375 -11.82 -11.94 -5.26
N GLN A 376 -12.05 -10.96 -4.38
CA GLN A 376 -11.92 -9.55 -4.74
C GLN A 376 -10.52 -9.04 -4.43
N ALA A 377 -9.99 -8.24 -5.34
CA ALA A 377 -8.78 -7.46 -5.15
C ALA A 377 -9.04 -6.01 -5.61
N THR A 378 -8.13 -5.11 -5.23
CA THR A 378 -8.25 -3.69 -5.55
C THR A 378 -7.03 -3.23 -6.31
N ALA A 379 -7.24 -2.71 -7.52
CA ALA A 379 -6.22 -1.97 -8.23
C ALA A 379 -6.28 -0.52 -7.76
N SER A 380 -5.16 -0.03 -7.23
CA SER A 380 -5.01 1.35 -6.77
C SER A 380 -4.15 2.16 -7.73
N PHE A 381 -4.49 3.42 -7.92
CA PHE A 381 -3.80 4.34 -8.82
C PHE A 381 -3.39 5.60 -8.05
N THR A 382 -2.13 6.01 -8.20
CA THR A 382 -1.69 7.37 -7.89
C THR A 382 -1.68 8.17 -9.20
N VAL A 383 -2.53 9.18 -9.29
CA VAL A 383 -2.55 10.11 -10.43
C VAL A 383 -1.81 11.38 -10.02
N ALA A 384 -0.66 11.64 -10.63
CA ALA A 384 0.12 12.85 -10.37
C ALA A 384 -0.48 14.05 -11.13
N ALA A 385 -0.54 15.20 -10.46
CA ALA A 385 -0.89 16.47 -11.11
C ALA A 385 0.16 16.83 -12.16
N VAL A 386 -0.25 17.49 -13.23
CA VAL A 386 0.62 17.99 -14.29
C VAL A 386 0.25 19.42 -14.59
N GLN A 387 1.27 20.28 -14.56
CA GLN A 387 1.03 21.67 -14.80
C GLN A 387 0.46 21.95 -16.21
N ASP A 388 -0.64 22.71 -16.24
CA ASP A 388 -1.43 23.00 -17.43
C ASP A 388 -1.23 24.46 -17.89
N PRO A 389 -1.34 24.75 -19.21
CA PRO A 389 -1.22 26.11 -19.69
C PRO A 389 -2.30 27.06 -19.18
N VAL A 390 -1.89 28.11 -18.49
CA VAL A 390 -2.81 29.17 -18.04
C VAL A 390 -3.00 30.21 -19.15
N ALA A 391 -4.26 30.52 -19.45
CA ALA A 391 -4.60 31.56 -20.40
C ALA A 391 -4.20 32.95 -19.89
N ARG A 392 -3.95 33.89 -20.80
CA ARG A 392 -3.68 35.28 -20.43
C ARG A 392 -4.88 35.91 -19.71
N ILE A 393 -4.60 36.75 -18.72
CA ILE A 393 -5.61 37.50 -17.97
C ILE A 393 -5.48 38.98 -18.34
N SER A 394 -6.59 39.65 -18.59
CA SER A 394 -6.62 41.09 -18.85
C SER A 394 -7.06 41.84 -17.60
N LEU A 395 -6.34 42.88 -17.19
CA LEU A 395 -6.74 43.71 -16.05
C LEU A 395 -8.11 44.39 -16.26
N SER A 396 -8.50 44.66 -17.51
CA SER A 396 -9.87 45.09 -17.84
C SER A 396 -10.96 44.07 -17.48
N THR A 397 -10.65 42.76 -17.55
CA THR A 397 -11.59 41.70 -17.12
C THR A 397 -11.64 41.57 -15.60
N VAL A 398 -10.50 41.77 -14.92
CA VAL A 398 -10.43 41.86 -13.46
C VAL A 398 -11.22 43.07 -12.95
N ALA A 399 -11.10 44.23 -13.60
CA ALA A 399 -11.88 45.42 -13.31
C ALA A 399 -13.40 45.22 -13.44
N SER A 400 -13.82 44.29 -14.30
CA SER A 400 -15.23 43.90 -14.44
C SER A 400 -15.70 42.85 -13.43
N GLY A 401 -14.84 42.45 -12.49
CA GLY A 401 -15.14 41.52 -11.39
C GLY A 401 -14.91 40.05 -11.73
N THR A 402 -14.20 39.75 -12.82
CA THR A 402 -13.88 38.36 -13.19
C THR A 402 -12.51 37.97 -12.67
N GLY A 403 -12.47 37.04 -11.71
CA GLY A 403 -11.21 36.50 -11.19
C GLY A 403 -10.43 37.47 -10.31
N GLY A 404 -11.10 38.44 -9.70
CA GLY A 404 -10.49 39.50 -8.91
C GLY A 404 -11.33 40.78 -8.92
N PHE A 405 -10.74 41.90 -8.50
CA PHE A 405 -11.40 43.21 -8.48
C PHE A 405 -10.39 44.36 -8.63
N LYS A 406 -10.90 45.56 -8.95
CA LYS A 406 -10.12 46.79 -9.07
C LYS A 406 -10.23 47.66 -7.81
N ILE A 407 -9.15 48.34 -7.47
CA ILE A 407 -9.05 49.38 -6.45
C ILE A 407 -8.77 50.70 -7.20
N LEU A 408 -9.66 51.67 -7.09
CA LEU A 408 -9.58 52.98 -7.78
C LEU A 408 -8.96 54.04 -6.87
N GLY A 409 -8.07 54.86 -7.41
CA GLY A 409 -7.45 56.00 -6.73
C GLY A 409 -8.49 57.04 -6.27
N GLU A 410 -8.18 57.74 -5.17
CA GLU A 410 -9.10 58.72 -4.56
C GLU A 410 -9.28 59.97 -5.42
N ALA A 411 -8.19 60.62 -5.85
CA ALA A 411 -8.24 61.89 -6.57
C ALA A 411 -7.21 62.00 -7.70
N ASP A 412 -7.42 62.99 -8.58
CA ASP A 412 -6.53 63.29 -9.71
C ASP A 412 -5.06 63.48 -9.24
N ALA A 413 -4.12 62.89 -9.98
CA ALA A 413 -2.67 62.99 -9.80
C ALA A 413 -2.11 62.43 -8.49
N ASP A 414 -2.88 61.65 -7.75
CA ASP A 414 -2.43 60.97 -6.53
C ASP A 414 -1.47 59.80 -6.80
N ASN A 415 -1.56 59.23 -8.00
CA ASN A 415 -0.81 58.07 -8.47
C ASN A 415 -0.96 56.83 -7.58
N ALA A 416 -2.18 56.52 -7.12
CA ALA A 416 -2.46 55.32 -6.35
C ALA A 416 -2.01 54.06 -7.11
N GLY A 417 -1.38 53.12 -6.40
CA GLY A 417 -0.86 51.90 -7.02
C GLY A 417 0.56 52.01 -7.57
N ARG A 418 1.26 53.14 -7.35
CA ARG A 418 2.72 53.23 -7.61
C ARG A 418 3.52 52.20 -6.80
N ALA A 419 3.11 51.99 -5.56
CA ALA A 419 3.65 50.96 -4.69
C ALA A 419 2.50 50.13 -4.13
N VAL A 420 2.63 48.81 -4.18
CA VAL A 420 1.64 47.88 -3.65
C VAL A 420 2.34 46.76 -2.90
N SER A 421 1.72 46.24 -1.85
CA SER A 421 2.26 45.10 -1.12
C SER A 421 1.15 44.32 -0.41
N ALA A 422 1.38 43.04 -0.13
CA ALA A 422 0.62 42.33 0.90
C ALA A 422 0.86 43.03 2.24
N ALA A 423 -0.21 43.29 2.96
CA ALA A 423 -0.16 43.87 4.30
C ALA A 423 -0.22 42.78 5.40
N GLY A 424 -0.62 41.55 5.06
CA GLY A 424 -0.94 40.50 6.04
C GLY A 424 -2.32 40.72 6.64
N ASP A 425 -2.65 40.04 7.73
CA ASP A 425 -3.91 40.24 8.45
C ASP A 425 -3.76 41.38 9.46
N VAL A 426 -4.01 42.61 9.01
CA VAL A 426 -3.77 43.83 9.79
C VAL A 426 -4.84 44.02 10.85
N ASN A 427 -6.06 43.54 10.59
CA ASN A 427 -7.22 43.72 11.47
C ASN A 427 -7.58 42.46 12.31
N GLY A 428 -6.94 41.32 12.06
CA GLY A 428 -7.16 40.06 12.77
C GLY A 428 -8.45 39.33 12.39
N ASP A 429 -9.03 39.60 11.22
CA ASP A 429 -10.22 38.91 10.73
C ASP A 429 -9.89 37.60 9.97
N GLY A 430 -8.59 37.34 9.78
CA GLY A 430 -7.99 36.19 9.14
C GLY A 430 -7.82 36.31 7.62
N TYR A 431 -8.37 37.34 6.97
CA TYR A 431 -8.15 37.58 5.54
C TYR A 431 -6.80 38.28 5.37
N ALA A 432 -6.10 38.00 4.26
CA ALA A 432 -4.98 38.83 3.91
C ALA A 432 -5.48 40.21 3.43
N ASP A 433 -4.81 41.25 3.89
CA ASP A 433 -5.05 42.63 3.49
C ASP A 433 -3.93 43.10 2.55
N VAL A 434 -4.16 44.22 1.89
CA VAL A 434 -3.18 44.85 1.00
C VAL A 434 -2.97 46.31 1.36
N ILE A 435 -1.78 46.82 1.06
CA ILE A 435 -1.44 48.24 1.18
C ILE A 435 -1.12 48.85 -0.18
N ILE A 436 -1.64 50.04 -0.43
CA ILE A 436 -1.51 50.79 -1.68
C ILE A 436 -0.95 52.18 -1.37
N GLY A 437 0.16 52.54 -1.99
CA GLY A 437 0.75 53.87 -1.92
C GLY A 437 0.13 54.84 -2.93
N ALA A 438 -0.14 56.06 -2.48
CA ALA A 438 -0.61 57.21 -3.26
C ALA A 438 0.29 58.42 -2.94
N PRO A 439 1.51 58.46 -3.50
CA PRO A 439 2.59 59.32 -3.04
C PRO A 439 2.31 60.82 -3.15
N TYR A 440 1.41 61.22 -4.04
CA TYR A 440 1.13 62.64 -4.30
C TYR A 440 -0.23 63.07 -3.76
N ASN A 441 -0.88 62.23 -2.96
CA ASN A 441 -2.13 62.58 -2.32
C ASN A 441 -2.01 63.88 -1.53
N ASP A 442 -2.96 64.79 -1.75
CA ASP A 442 -3.06 66.09 -1.09
C ASP A 442 -4.47 66.36 -0.52
N SER A 443 -5.26 65.29 -0.37
CA SER A 443 -6.69 65.32 0.00
C SER A 443 -6.98 65.97 1.37
N ASP A 444 -5.99 66.02 2.27
CA ASP A 444 -6.11 66.68 3.57
C ASP A 444 -5.81 68.20 3.52
N GLY A 445 -5.46 68.71 2.34
CA GLY A 445 -5.11 70.10 2.06
C GLY A 445 -3.61 70.41 2.17
N THR A 446 -2.78 69.41 2.47
CA THR A 446 -1.31 69.51 2.51
C THR A 446 -0.75 69.09 1.15
N THR A 447 0.09 69.92 0.54
CA THR A 447 0.57 69.68 -0.84
C THR A 447 1.53 68.50 -0.88
N ASP A 448 1.19 67.45 -1.64
CA ASP A 448 2.01 66.26 -1.90
C ASP A 448 2.60 65.64 -0.60
N ASN A 449 1.87 65.67 0.51
CA ASN A 449 2.31 64.95 1.71
C ASN A 449 2.22 63.43 1.51
N GLY A 450 1.36 62.98 0.59
CA GLY A 450 1.20 61.60 0.21
C GLY A 450 0.36 60.80 1.20
N ALA A 451 -0.09 59.64 0.75
CA ALA A 451 -0.89 58.73 1.56
C ALA A 451 -0.58 57.27 1.26
N ALA A 452 -0.99 56.40 2.18
CA ALA A 452 -1.14 54.98 1.93
C ALA A 452 -2.53 54.51 2.37
N TYR A 453 -3.02 53.46 1.75
CA TYR A 453 -4.34 52.89 2.02
C TYR A 453 -4.19 51.41 2.31
N VAL A 454 -4.78 50.97 3.41
CA VAL A 454 -4.96 49.55 3.68
C VAL A 454 -6.36 49.18 3.23
N VAL A 455 -6.46 48.14 2.40
CA VAL A 455 -7.74 47.57 1.95
C VAL A 455 -7.85 46.18 2.52
N TYR A 456 -8.93 45.94 3.26
CA TYR A 456 -9.16 44.66 3.91
C TYR A 456 -9.60 43.58 2.91
N GLY A 457 -9.10 42.37 3.13
CA GLY A 457 -9.52 41.19 2.37
C GLY A 457 -11.00 40.84 2.61
N LYS A 458 -11.63 40.21 1.61
CA LYS A 458 -13.03 39.74 1.69
C LYS A 458 -13.31 38.65 0.66
N ALA A 459 -14.29 37.80 0.97
CA ALA A 459 -14.63 36.62 0.16
C ALA A 459 -15.03 36.90 -1.31
N VAL A 460 -15.61 38.07 -1.61
CA VAL A 460 -15.94 38.48 -2.98
C VAL A 460 -15.75 39.98 -3.15
N GLY A 461 -14.86 40.37 -4.06
CA GLY A 461 -14.56 41.76 -4.38
C GLY A 461 -15.53 42.39 -5.37
N ALA A 462 -16.30 43.40 -4.94
CA ALA A 462 -16.67 44.49 -5.83
C ALA A 462 -15.49 45.47 -5.93
N THR A 463 -15.48 46.30 -6.97
CA THR A 463 -14.54 47.43 -7.08
C THR A 463 -14.52 48.22 -5.76
N VAL A 464 -13.33 48.54 -5.30
CA VAL A 464 -13.09 49.40 -4.13
C VAL A 464 -12.70 50.77 -4.65
N ASP A 465 -13.38 51.80 -4.17
CA ASP A 465 -13.01 53.19 -4.39
C ASP A 465 -12.31 53.70 -3.12
N LEU A 466 -11.10 54.25 -3.26
CA LEU A 466 -10.35 54.73 -2.10
C LEU A 466 -10.97 55.98 -1.46
N ASP A 467 -11.80 56.75 -2.19
CA ASP A 467 -12.58 57.86 -1.62
C ASP A 467 -13.63 57.37 -0.58
N ASP A 468 -14.11 56.14 -0.74
CA ASP A 468 -15.11 55.54 0.15
C ASP A 468 -14.52 55.03 1.48
N ILE A 469 -13.20 54.81 1.58
CA ILE A 469 -12.57 54.20 2.78
C ILE A 469 -12.80 55.04 4.04
N ALA A 470 -12.79 56.38 3.92
CA ALA A 470 -13.05 57.25 5.06
C ALA A 470 -14.51 57.17 5.55
N ALA A 471 -15.44 56.84 4.65
CA ALA A 471 -16.86 56.73 4.95
C ALA A 471 -17.28 55.32 5.39
N ASP A 472 -16.58 54.29 4.92
CA ASP A 472 -16.83 52.88 5.25
C ASP A 472 -15.56 52.19 5.80
N PRO A 473 -15.37 52.16 7.13
CA PRO A 473 -14.21 51.53 7.75
C PRO A 473 -14.22 50.00 7.65
N SER A 474 -15.25 49.38 7.06
CA SER A 474 -15.22 47.94 6.75
C SER A 474 -14.43 47.62 5.48
N ILE A 475 -14.12 48.62 4.66
CA ILE A 475 -13.29 48.48 3.46
C ILE A 475 -11.80 48.51 3.83
N GLY A 476 -11.43 49.29 4.83
CA GLY A 476 -10.03 49.57 5.14
C GLY A 476 -9.82 50.83 5.96
N PHE A 477 -8.61 51.38 5.91
CA PHE A 477 -8.29 52.68 6.50
C PHE A 477 -7.19 53.42 5.73
N LYS A 478 -7.15 54.74 5.94
CA LYS A 478 -6.22 55.67 5.29
C LYS A 478 -5.09 56.07 6.23
N ILE A 479 -3.88 56.20 5.70
CA ILE A 479 -2.67 56.69 6.38
C ILE A 479 -2.24 57.98 5.68
N LEU A 480 -2.31 59.12 6.38
CA LEU A 480 -1.98 60.45 5.87
C LEU A 480 -0.52 60.83 6.17
N GLY A 481 0.16 61.39 5.17
CA GLY A 481 1.52 61.91 5.24
C GLY A 481 1.71 63.02 6.28
N GLU A 482 2.94 63.20 6.74
CA GLU A 482 3.28 64.14 7.82
C GLU A 482 3.22 65.61 7.38
N ALA A 483 3.98 66.00 6.35
CA ALA A 483 4.12 67.39 5.92
C ALA A 483 4.21 67.53 4.40
N ASN A 484 4.19 68.79 3.92
CA ASN A 484 4.21 69.08 2.48
C ASN A 484 5.42 68.44 1.80
N THR A 485 5.22 67.86 0.63
CA THR A 485 6.28 67.31 -0.23
C THR A 485 7.11 66.17 0.38
N ASP A 486 6.64 65.57 1.46
CA ASP A 486 7.25 64.39 2.10
C ASP A 486 7.05 63.12 1.26
N ILE A 487 5.97 63.08 0.47
CA ILE A 487 5.64 61.99 -0.46
C ILE A 487 5.56 60.63 0.27
N ALA A 488 4.80 60.57 1.37
CA ALA A 488 4.54 59.32 2.07
C ALA A 488 3.78 58.33 1.17
N GLY A 489 4.08 57.03 1.28
CA GLY A 489 3.49 56.01 0.43
C GLY A 489 4.19 55.88 -0.93
N TYR A 490 5.33 56.54 -1.14
CA TYR A 490 6.17 56.31 -2.31
C TYR A 490 6.65 54.85 -2.39
N ALA A 491 6.95 54.26 -1.23
CA ALA A 491 7.19 52.83 -1.05
C ALA A 491 6.34 52.35 0.12
N VAL A 492 5.72 51.17 -0.02
CA VAL A 492 4.91 50.54 1.03
C VAL A 492 5.25 49.06 1.12
N ALA A 493 5.18 48.50 2.32
CA ALA A 493 5.31 47.07 2.55
C ALA A 493 4.47 46.65 3.77
N GLY A 494 3.97 45.41 3.77
CA GLY A 494 3.59 44.76 5.02
C GLY A 494 4.83 44.60 5.90
N GLY A 495 4.73 44.86 7.19
CA GLY A 495 5.82 44.82 8.17
C GLY A 495 5.94 43.50 8.92
N GLY A 496 4.96 42.60 8.81
CA GLY A 496 4.84 41.46 9.74
C GLY A 496 4.49 41.94 11.15
N ASP A 497 4.72 41.14 12.17
CA ASP A 497 4.43 41.53 13.57
C ASP A 497 5.70 42.14 14.22
N VAL A 498 5.88 43.45 14.03
CA VAL A 498 7.07 44.20 14.46
C VAL A 498 7.02 44.45 15.97
N ASN A 499 5.82 44.61 16.53
CA ASN A 499 5.61 44.89 17.95
C ASN A 499 5.30 43.63 18.81
N HIS A 500 5.09 42.49 18.17
CA HIS A 500 4.70 41.20 18.76
C HIS A 500 3.33 41.22 19.45
N ASP A 501 2.35 41.90 18.87
CA ASP A 501 0.97 41.96 19.38
C ASP A 501 0.00 40.98 18.69
N GLY A 502 0.47 40.28 17.66
CA GLY A 502 -0.26 39.27 16.90
C GLY A 502 -0.98 39.82 15.67
N TYR A 503 -0.87 41.11 15.36
CA TYR A 503 -1.40 41.72 14.14
C TYR A 503 -0.26 42.00 13.15
N ALA A 504 -0.59 42.02 11.86
CA ALA A 504 0.37 42.49 10.86
C ALA A 504 0.48 44.02 10.90
N ASP A 505 1.71 44.51 10.94
CA ASP A 505 2.09 45.92 10.90
C ASP A 505 2.42 46.35 9.47
N LEU A 506 2.69 47.64 9.28
CA LEU A 506 2.86 48.28 7.97
C LEU A 506 4.10 49.16 7.97
N ILE A 507 4.76 49.25 6.82
CA ILE A 507 5.94 50.09 6.61
C ILE A 507 5.65 51.09 5.47
N ILE A 508 5.83 52.38 5.75
CA ILE A 508 5.55 53.48 4.82
C ILE A 508 6.81 54.30 4.62
N GLY A 509 7.32 54.33 3.40
CA GLY A 509 8.47 55.14 2.99
C GLY A 509 8.08 56.56 2.57
N SER A 510 8.88 57.54 3.00
CA SER A 510 8.72 58.96 2.74
C SER A 510 10.10 59.58 2.51
N HIS A 511 10.68 59.29 1.35
CA HIS A 511 12.08 59.59 1.05
C HIS A 511 12.44 61.07 0.95
N LEU A 512 11.46 61.96 0.78
CA LEU A 512 11.67 63.41 0.77
C LEU A 512 11.40 64.07 2.13
N ASN A 513 11.00 63.30 3.14
CA ASN A 513 10.73 63.83 4.47
C ASN A 513 11.89 64.68 4.97
N ASP A 514 11.58 65.88 5.47
CA ASP A 514 12.54 66.82 6.04
C ASP A 514 12.04 67.49 7.33
N SER A 515 11.09 66.84 8.00
CA SER A 515 10.43 67.31 9.23
C SER A 515 11.35 67.69 10.39
N ASP A 516 12.58 67.15 10.45
CA ASP A 516 13.60 67.50 11.44
C ASP A 516 14.41 68.77 11.04
N GLY A 517 14.11 69.33 9.87
CA GLY A 517 14.79 70.48 9.26
C GLY A 517 15.93 70.11 8.32
N THR A 518 16.18 68.82 8.09
CA THR A 518 17.25 68.32 7.22
C THR A 518 16.67 67.91 5.86
N SER A 519 16.84 68.73 4.83
CA SER A 519 16.24 68.43 3.52
C SER A 519 16.67 67.09 2.93
N GLY A 520 15.70 66.21 2.65
CA GLY A 520 15.91 64.96 1.94
C GLY A 520 16.73 63.90 2.69
N ASN A 521 16.82 63.98 4.02
CA ASN A 521 17.28 62.82 4.80
C ASN A 521 16.29 61.66 4.72
N GLY A 522 15.00 61.96 4.53
CA GLY A 522 13.95 60.99 4.34
C GLY A 522 13.53 60.33 5.65
N GLY A 523 12.47 59.54 5.57
CA GLY A 523 11.91 58.86 6.74
C GLY A 523 11.12 57.61 6.35
N VAL A 524 10.98 56.73 7.34
CA VAL A 524 10.12 55.55 7.27
C VAL A 524 9.21 55.54 8.49
N TYR A 525 7.98 55.09 8.31
CA TYR A 525 7.02 54.91 9.39
C TYR A 525 6.65 53.46 9.52
N VAL A 526 6.64 52.97 10.75
CA VAL A 526 5.99 51.71 11.07
C VAL A 526 4.65 52.05 11.70
N VAL A 527 3.57 51.53 11.12
CA VAL A 527 2.21 51.68 11.64
C VAL A 527 1.75 50.32 12.14
N PHE A 528 1.35 50.25 13.40
CA PHE A 528 0.94 49.01 14.03
C PHE A 528 -0.46 48.57 13.60
N GLY A 529 -0.62 47.26 13.40
CA GLY A 529 -1.89 46.60 13.17
C GLY A 529 -2.80 46.66 14.40
N GLY A 530 -4.01 46.12 14.24
CA GLY A 530 -4.98 46.06 15.33
C GLY A 530 -6.43 45.97 14.86
N PRO A 531 -7.34 45.60 15.78
CA PRO A 531 -8.72 45.21 15.43
C PRO A 531 -9.60 46.34 14.91
N THR A 532 -9.19 47.60 15.12
CA THR A 532 -9.92 48.77 14.64
C THR A 532 -8.96 49.90 14.34
N HIS A 533 -9.03 50.45 13.13
CA HIS A 533 -8.31 51.65 12.72
C HIS A 533 -9.28 52.68 12.16
N GLY A 534 -9.10 53.93 12.56
CA GLY A 534 -9.59 55.07 11.79
C GLY A 534 -8.48 55.58 10.88
N THR A 535 -8.61 56.80 10.34
CA THR A 535 -7.51 57.45 9.65
C THR A 535 -6.29 57.60 10.58
N VAL A 536 -5.14 57.11 10.13
CA VAL A 536 -3.85 57.26 10.82
C VAL A 536 -3.15 58.49 10.28
N ASN A 537 -2.67 59.36 11.15
CA ASN A 537 -1.89 60.54 10.74
C ASN A 537 -0.43 60.36 11.17
N LEU A 538 0.48 60.36 10.19
CA LEU A 538 1.91 60.16 10.44
C LEU A 538 2.56 61.29 11.24
N ASP A 539 2.04 62.53 11.20
CA ASP A 539 2.48 63.63 12.08
C ASP A 539 2.27 63.30 13.56
N SER A 540 1.17 62.61 13.89
CA SER A 540 0.90 62.20 15.27
C SER A 540 1.86 61.09 15.74
N ILE A 541 2.33 60.24 14.83
CA ILE A 541 3.38 59.25 15.11
C ILE A 541 4.75 59.94 15.25
N ALA A 542 5.09 60.83 14.32
CA ALA A 542 6.35 61.58 14.32
C ALA A 542 6.54 62.40 15.60
N THR A 543 5.48 63.06 16.08
CA THR A 543 5.48 63.85 17.32
C THR A 543 5.38 63.00 18.59
N GLY A 544 5.22 61.68 18.46
CA GLY A 544 5.05 60.75 19.58
C GLY A 544 3.74 60.94 20.36
N THR A 545 2.75 61.61 19.77
CA THR A 545 1.43 61.83 20.38
C THR A 545 0.47 60.66 20.12
N SER A 546 0.77 59.82 19.13
CA SER A 546 0.10 58.56 18.83
C SER A 546 0.94 57.35 19.27
N SER A 547 0.27 56.29 19.70
CA SER A 547 0.88 54.98 19.98
C SER A 547 0.72 53.98 18.83
N LEU A 548 0.18 54.41 17.70
CA LEU A 548 -0.12 53.56 16.54
C LEU A 548 1.13 53.19 15.71
N GLY A 549 2.34 53.46 16.22
CA GLY A 549 3.55 53.22 15.45
C GLY A 549 4.77 54.00 15.96
N PHE A 550 5.81 54.02 15.15
CA PHE A 550 7.00 54.85 15.33
C PHE A 550 7.58 55.33 14.00
N LYS A 551 8.35 56.42 14.08
CA LYS A 551 9.14 56.96 12.96
C LYS A 551 10.57 56.43 13.00
N ILE A 552 11.14 56.18 11.83
CA ILE A 552 12.56 55.97 11.58
C ILE A 552 13.06 57.21 10.82
N LEU A 553 13.93 57.99 11.44
CA LEU A 553 14.45 59.25 10.91
C LEU A 553 15.75 59.01 10.13
N GLY A 554 15.85 59.54 8.90
CA GLY A 554 17.05 59.44 8.07
C GLY A 554 18.28 60.16 8.66
N GLU A 555 19.48 59.66 8.36
CA GLU A 555 20.74 60.18 8.92
C GLU A 555 21.05 61.62 8.46
N LYS A 556 21.21 61.86 7.15
CA LYS A 556 21.80 63.09 6.62
C LYS A 556 21.12 63.63 5.37
N TYR A 557 21.40 64.91 5.09
CA TYR A 557 20.93 65.65 3.92
C TYR A 557 21.13 64.87 2.61
N LEU A 558 20.04 64.68 1.85
CA LEU A 558 19.98 63.98 0.56
C LEU A 558 20.31 62.48 0.58
N ASP A 559 20.24 61.80 1.72
CA ASP A 559 20.37 60.34 1.78
C ASP A 559 19.14 59.61 1.21
N TYR A 560 17.98 60.27 1.23
CA TYR A 560 16.69 59.76 0.75
C TYR A 560 16.26 58.42 1.38
N ALA A 561 16.43 58.29 2.69
CA ALA A 561 16.02 57.09 3.43
C ALA A 561 14.53 56.81 3.25
N GLY A 562 14.16 55.55 3.01
CA GLY A 562 12.76 55.17 2.78
C GLY A 562 12.29 55.27 1.33
N ARG A 563 13.22 55.47 0.39
CA ARG A 563 12.93 55.35 -1.06
C ARG A 563 12.56 53.92 -1.47
N SER A 564 13.04 52.94 -0.72
CA SER A 564 12.66 51.53 -0.76
C SER A 564 12.58 51.00 0.69
N VAL A 565 11.59 50.14 0.94
CA VAL A 565 11.33 49.53 2.24
C VAL A 565 10.83 48.10 2.04
N ALA A 566 11.11 47.22 2.99
CA ALA A 566 10.54 45.88 3.03
C ALA A 566 10.54 45.32 4.47
N ASN A 567 9.70 44.31 4.72
CA ASN A 567 9.86 43.42 5.86
C ASN A 567 11.12 42.57 5.65
N ALA A 568 12.01 42.61 6.62
CA ALA A 568 13.27 41.87 6.61
C ALA A 568 13.15 40.46 7.21
N GLY A 569 12.01 40.12 7.83
CA GLY A 569 11.82 38.94 8.66
C GLY A 569 12.50 39.10 10.03
N ASP A 570 12.69 38.00 10.76
CA ASP A 570 13.41 38.00 12.04
C ASP A 570 14.92 37.86 11.79
N VAL A 571 15.59 38.99 11.56
CA VAL A 571 17.01 39.05 11.17
C VAL A 571 17.90 38.80 12.39
N ASN A 572 17.45 39.18 13.58
CA ASN A 572 18.21 39.03 14.83
C ASN A 572 17.87 37.76 15.64
N GLY A 573 16.81 37.04 15.30
CA GLY A 573 16.36 35.82 15.97
C GLY A 573 15.63 36.08 17.29
N ASP A 574 14.99 37.24 17.46
CA ASP A 574 14.27 37.62 18.68
C ASP A 574 12.75 37.37 18.62
N GLY A 575 12.25 36.87 17.50
CA GLY A 575 10.85 36.55 17.24
C GLY A 575 9.97 37.73 16.84
N LYS A 576 10.52 38.93 16.61
CA LYS A 576 9.80 40.06 15.98
C LYS A 576 10.21 40.18 14.52
N ALA A 577 9.30 40.72 13.72
CA ALA A 577 9.65 41.12 12.37
C ALA A 577 10.52 42.39 12.42
N ASP A 578 11.58 42.40 11.61
CA ASP A 578 12.50 43.52 11.44
C ASP A 578 12.22 44.23 10.12
N ILE A 579 12.73 45.45 10.00
CA ILE A 579 12.55 46.30 8.82
C ILE A 579 13.87 46.44 8.08
N VAL A 580 13.84 46.39 6.75
CA VAL A 580 14.95 46.86 5.90
C VAL A 580 14.52 48.08 5.09
N LEU A 581 15.40 49.08 5.02
CA LEU A 581 15.16 50.29 4.24
C LEU A 581 16.44 50.77 3.54
N GLY A 582 16.25 51.42 2.41
CA GLY A 582 17.32 51.97 1.58
C GLY A 582 17.53 53.48 1.74
N ALA A 583 18.78 53.91 1.69
CA ALA A 583 19.24 55.30 1.64
C ALA A 583 20.30 55.43 0.53
N TYR A 584 19.83 55.39 -0.71
CA TYR A 584 20.65 55.08 -1.89
C TYR A 584 21.70 56.15 -2.26
N LYS A 585 21.66 57.32 -1.63
CA LYS A 585 22.66 58.38 -1.80
C LYS A 585 23.50 58.65 -0.55
N ASN A 586 23.38 57.81 0.49
CA ASN A 586 24.22 57.94 1.66
C ASN A 586 25.70 57.96 1.26
N ASP A 587 26.43 58.92 1.81
CA ASP A 587 27.85 59.20 1.53
C ASP A 587 28.66 59.30 2.85
N SER A 588 28.11 58.72 3.92
CA SER A 588 28.54 58.97 5.31
C SER A 588 29.95 58.48 5.64
N ASP A 589 30.52 57.57 4.84
CA ASP A 589 31.88 57.05 4.92
C ASP A 589 32.92 57.94 4.18
N GLY A 590 32.46 58.98 3.49
CA GLY A 590 33.29 59.89 2.69
C GLY A 590 33.38 59.52 1.20
N SER A 591 32.67 58.48 0.77
CA SER A 591 32.43 58.13 -0.63
C SER A 591 31.46 59.13 -1.29
N THR A 592 31.15 59.00 -2.57
CA THR A 592 30.14 59.82 -3.27
C THR A 592 29.02 58.91 -3.74
N ASP A 593 27.83 59.05 -3.16
CA ASP A 593 26.62 58.29 -3.49
C ASP A 593 26.87 56.76 -3.60
N ASN A 594 27.71 56.17 -2.74
CA ASN A 594 27.83 54.71 -2.68
C ASN A 594 26.55 54.05 -2.15
N GLY A 595 25.78 54.81 -1.36
CA GLY A 595 24.50 54.38 -0.82
C GLY A 595 24.65 53.51 0.42
N ALA A 596 23.52 53.32 1.10
CA ALA A 596 23.45 52.45 2.26
C ALA A 596 22.06 51.79 2.36
N ALA A 597 21.99 50.72 3.14
CA ALA A 597 20.75 50.16 3.65
C ALA A 597 20.84 50.01 5.17
N TYR A 598 19.70 49.88 5.83
CA TYR A 598 19.62 49.69 7.27
C TYR A 598 18.66 48.56 7.57
N VAL A 599 19.05 47.70 8.50
CA VAL A 599 18.13 46.80 9.18
C VAL A 599 17.81 47.43 10.53
N VAL A 600 16.53 47.67 10.79
CA VAL A 600 16.01 48.18 12.07
C VAL A 600 15.23 47.06 12.74
N PHE A 601 15.61 46.74 13.97
CA PHE A 601 15.01 45.65 14.72
C PHE A 601 13.62 46.00 15.25
N GLY A 602 12.72 45.03 15.21
CA GLY A 602 11.36 45.17 15.68
C GLY A 602 11.27 45.50 17.18
N LYS A 603 10.27 46.29 17.55
CA LYS A 603 10.09 46.74 18.93
C LYS A 603 8.64 47.06 19.27
N ALA A 604 8.31 46.86 20.55
CA ALA A 604 6.95 47.05 21.07
C ALA A 604 6.55 48.52 21.36
N THR A 605 7.48 49.48 21.29
CA THR A 605 7.23 50.87 21.73
C THR A 605 7.29 51.86 20.58
N GLY A 606 6.41 52.85 20.58
CA GLY A 606 6.33 53.90 19.56
C GLY A 606 7.43 54.98 19.54
N SER A 607 8.54 54.80 20.26
CA SER A 607 9.63 55.80 20.26
C SER A 607 10.31 55.88 18.89
N THR A 608 10.72 57.07 18.44
CA THR A 608 11.48 57.23 17.19
C THR A 608 12.78 56.42 17.19
N VAL A 609 13.15 55.88 16.04
CA VAL A 609 14.50 55.35 15.74
C VAL A 609 15.23 56.40 14.93
N ASP A 610 16.38 56.85 15.40
CA ASP A 610 17.26 57.71 14.64
C ASP A 610 18.31 56.84 13.94
N LEU A 611 18.44 56.93 12.62
CA LEU A 611 19.44 56.16 11.90
C LEU A 611 20.86 56.55 12.28
N ASP A 612 21.12 57.77 12.77
CA ASP A 612 22.44 58.14 13.29
C ASP A 612 22.85 57.22 14.46
N ASP A 613 21.91 56.81 15.30
CA ASP A 613 22.16 55.88 16.41
C ASP A 613 22.44 54.46 15.88
N VAL A 614 21.75 54.03 14.82
CA VAL A 614 21.97 52.74 14.14
C VAL A 614 23.35 52.74 13.46
N ALA A 615 23.73 53.84 12.83
CA ALA A 615 25.00 54.04 12.11
C ALA A 615 26.22 53.83 13.00
N THR A 616 26.12 54.15 14.30
CA THR A 616 27.22 53.97 15.25
C THR A 616 27.68 52.52 15.39
N GLY A 617 26.82 51.56 14.99
CA GLY A 617 27.04 50.14 15.16
C GLY A 617 27.03 49.67 16.62
N THR A 618 26.58 50.53 17.54
CA THR A 618 26.55 50.25 18.98
C THR A 618 25.15 50.28 19.60
N SER A 619 24.15 50.79 18.89
CA SER A 619 22.77 50.78 19.35
C SER A 619 22.17 49.38 19.22
N SER A 620 21.29 48.98 20.13
CA SER A 620 20.55 47.71 20.01
C SER A 620 19.36 47.79 19.04
N LEU A 621 19.30 48.85 18.21
CA LEU A 621 18.15 49.16 17.37
C LEU A 621 18.26 48.58 15.96
N GLY A 622 19.44 48.06 15.58
CA GLY A 622 19.67 47.57 14.23
C GLY A 622 21.14 47.63 13.83
N PHE A 623 21.38 47.60 12.52
CA PHE A 623 22.71 47.82 11.95
C PHE A 623 22.65 48.46 10.56
N LYS A 624 23.73 49.15 10.21
CA LYS A 624 23.95 49.73 8.89
C LYS A 624 24.61 48.74 7.93
N ILE A 625 24.25 48.82 6.66
CA ILE A 625 24.87 48.14 5.53
C ILE A 625 25.44 49.22 4.60
N LEU A 626 26.76 49.31 4.52
CA LEU A 626 27.46 50.36 3.77
C LEU A 626 27.75 49.91 2.33
N GLY A 627 27.48 50.78 1.35
CA GLY A 627 27.72 50.52 -0.08
C GLY A 627 29.21 50.34 -0.43
N GLU A 628 29.48 49.49 -1.43
CA GLU A 628 30.84 49.11 -1.88
C GLU A 628 31.61 50.29 -2.50
N SER A 629 31.09 50.94 -3.54
CA SER A 629 31.83 51.94 -4.31
C SER A 629 30.98 53.14 -4.72
N ASN A 630 31.67 54.24 -5.06
CA ASN A 630 31.04 55.51 -5.43
C ASN A 630 30.04 55.36 -6.59
N ASN A 631 28.86 55.97 -6.43
CA ASN A 631 27.78 56.01 -7.42
C ASN A 631 27.11 54.66 -7.73
N ASP A 632 27.35 53.63 -6.91
CA ASP A 632 26.68 52.33 -7.05
C ASP A 632 25.19 52.36 -6.67
N TRP A 633 24.81 53.36 -5.87
CA TRP A 633 23.46 53.58 -5.35
C TRP A 633 22.90 52.35 -4.61
N ALA A 634 23.73 51.74 -3.76
CA ALA A 634 23.30 50.61 -2.94
C ALA A 634 22.11 51.02 -2.06
N GLY A 635 21.05 50.20 -2.07
CA GLY A 635 19.82 50.50 -1.33
C GLY A 635 18.78 51.28 -2.14
N LEU A 636 18.97 51.49 -3.45
CA LEU A 636 17.86 51.97 -4.29
C LEU A 636 16.68 51.00 -4.25
N ALA A 637 16.98 49.70 -4.25
CA ALA A 637 16.04 48.62 -3.98
C ALA A 637 16.55 47.77 -2.82
N VAL A 638 15.64 47.40 -1.92
CA VAL A 638 15.90 46.47 -0.81
C VAL A 638 14.75 45.46 -0.72
N GLY A 639 15.02 44.29 -0.17
CA GLY A 639 14.02 43.29 0.13
C GLY A 639 14.44 42.42 1.30
N GLY A 640 13.47 41.83 2.00
CA GLY A 640 13.74 40.61 2.76
C GLY A 640 14.19 39.51 1.80
N ALA A 641 15.10 38.65 2.26
CA ALA A 641 15.61 37.50 1.49
C ALA A 641 15.15 36.16 2.06
N GLY A 642 14.55 36.13 3.26
CA GLY A 642 14.26 34.88 3.95
C GLY A 642 15.55 34.22 4.45
N ASP A 643 15.49 32.97 4.88
CA ASP A 643 16.69 32.22 5.30
C ASP A 643 17.37 31.58 4.08
N VAL A 644 18.28 32.33 3.44
CA VAL A 644 18.94 31.86 2.21
C VAL A 644 20.11 30.92 2.52
N ASN A 645 20.56 30.88 3.77
CA ASN A 645 21.76 30.14 4.19
C ASN A 645 21.46 28.94 5.12
N GLY A 646 20.21 28.79 5.56
CA GLY A 646 19.73 27.71 6.41
C GLY A 646 20.12 27.83 7.88
N ASP A 647 20.39 29.05 8.38
CA ASP A 647 20.81 29.28 9.77
C ASP A 647 19.65 29.62 10.74
N GLY A 648 18.44 29.73 10.21
CA GLY A 648 17.20 30.01 10.93
C GLY A 648 16.93 31.49 11.21
N LYS A 649 17.76 32.42 10.73
CA LYS A 649 17.46 33.87 10.72
C LYS A 649 17.10 34.31 9.31
N ALA A 650 16.29 35.36 9.23
CA ALA A 650 16.02 36.00 7.96
C ALA A 650 17.23 36.83 7.51
N ASP A 651 17.47 36.80 6.20
CA ASP A 651 18.51 37.56 5.52
C ASP A 651 17.87 38.72 4.75
N VAL A 652 18.70 39.61 4.21
CA VAL A 652 18.23 40.76 3.38
C VAL A 652 18.99 40.84 2.06
N VAL A 653 18.34 41.41 1.05
CA VAL A 653 18.92 41.66 -0.27
C VAL A 653 18.92 43.16 -0.61
N ILE A 654 20.04 43.64 -1.16
CA ILE A 654 20.30 45.05 -1.47
C ILE A 654 20.71 45.16 -2.94
N GLY A 655 19.98 45.96 -3.71
CA GLY A 655 20.29 46.28 -5.10
C GLY A 655 21.29 47.44 -5.22
N ALA A 656 22.23 47.31 -6.16
CA ALA A 656 23.25 48.32 -6.52
C ALA A 656 23.41 48.34 -8.05
N HIS A 657 22.38 48.81 -8.73
CA HIS A 657 22.22 48.69 -10.19
C HIS A 657 23.27 49.43 -11.04
N TYR A 658 24.02 50.38 -10.48
CA TYR A 658 25.13 51.04 -11.16
C TYR A 658 26.50 50.47 -10.83
N ASN A 659 26.56 49.39 -10.04
CA ASN A 659 27.84 48.75 -9.73
C ASN A 659 28.58 48.31 -11.01
N ASP A 660 29.83 48.76 -11.13
CA ASP A 660 30.74 48.46 -12.24
C ASP A 660 32.01 47.72 -11.79
N GLY A 661 32.04 47.25 -10.54
CA GLY A 661 33.22 46.68 -9.87
C GLY A 661 33.80 45.41 -10.53
N ASN A 662 33.10 44.82 -11.51
CA ASN A 662 33.62 43.71 -12.31
C ASN A 662 34.33 44.14 -13.61
N GLY A 663 34.45 45.45 -13.87
CA GLY A 663 35.07 46.04 -15.05
C GLY A 663 34.14 46.22 -16.26
N LYS A 664 32.82 46.05 -16.10
CA LYS A 664 31.79 46.39 -17.08
C LYS A 664 31.01 47.60 -16.58
N THR A 665 30.81 48.60 -17.43
CA THR A 665 30.02 49.79 -17.08
C THR A 665 28.60 49.39 -16.69
N ASP A 666 28.14 49.82 -15.52
CA ASP A 666 26.75 49.75 -15.05
C ASP A 666 26.08 48.38 -15.27
N ASN A 667 26.84 47.30 -15.14
CA ASN A 667 26.28 45.95 -15.24
C ASN A 667 25.42 45.60 -14.03
N GLY A 668 25.58 46.35 -12.94
CA GLY A 668 24.83 46.24 -11.70
C GLY A 668 25.23 45.04 -10.85
N ALA A 669 24.79 45.09 -9.60
CA ALA A 669 24.96 44.02 -8.62
C ALA A 669 23.77 43.97 -7.66
N ALA A 670 23.65 42.83 -6.97
CA ALA A 670 22.86 42.71 -5.76
C ALA A 670 23.72 42.06 -4.67
N TYR A 671 23.37 42.30 -3.41
CA TYR A 671 24.08 41.77 -2.25
C TYR A 671 23.11 41.10 -1.32
N VAL A 672 23.47 39.92 -0.86
CA VAL A 672 22.74 39.22 0.18
C VAL A 672 23.53 39.37 1.45
N VAL A 673 22.91 39.91 2.50
CA VAL A 673 23.50 40.08 3.81
C VAL A 673 22.79 39.15 4.78
N PHE A 674 23.57 38.28 5.41
CA PHE A 674 23.05 37.27 6.32
C PHE A 674 22.61 37.87 7.65
N GLY A 675 21.53 37.32 8.20
CA GLY A 675 20.93 37.74 9.45
C GLY A 675 21.86 37.60 10.64
N LYS A 676 21.83 38.60 11.52
CA LYS A 676 22.67 38.63 12.72
C LYS A 676 22.04 39.43 13.84
N ALA A 677 22.28 38.98 15.07
CA ALA A 677 21.82 39.66 16.29
C ALA A 677 22.68 40.87 16.69
N THR A 678 23.89 41.01 16.14
CA THR A 678 24.81 42.09 16.54
C THR A 678 24.58 43.34 15.71
N SER A 679 24.79 44.51 16.31
CA SER A 679 24.59 45.81 15.67
C SER A 679 25.75 46.29 14.80
N ALA A 680 26.83 45.51 14.69
CA ALA A 680 28.00 45.91 13.91
C ALA A 680 27.63 46.17 12.45
N THR A 681 28.17 47.25 11.88
CA THR A 681 28.01 47.60 10.46
C THR A 681 28.49 46.45 9.57
N VAL A 682 27.76 46.20 8.49
CA VAL A 682 28.18 45.32 7.40
C VAL A 682 28.70 46.19 6.26
N ASP A 683 29.95 45.99 5.88
CA ASP A 683 30.55 46.67 4.74
C ASP A 683 30.41 45.78 3.49
N LEU A 684 29.82 46.29 2.42
CA LEU A 684 29.66 45.52 1.19
C LEU A 684 30.99 45.29 0.46
N ASP A 685 32.04 46.08 0.74
CA ASP A 685 33.41 45.78 0.29
C ASP A 685 33.87 44.41 0.82
N ASP A 686 33.60 44.12 2.10
CA ASP A 686 33.97 42.86 2.72
C ASP A 686 33.17 41.69 2.11
N VAL A 687 31.87 41.90 1.86
CA VAL A 687 31.00 40.92 1.20
C VAL A 687 31.46 40.64 -0.24
N ALA A 688 31.86 41.67 -0.98
CA ALA A 688 32.31 41.58 -2.36
C ALA A 688 33.58 40.72 -2.53
N THR A 689 34.39 40.53 -1.48
CA THR A 689 35.58 39.65 -1.52
C THR A 689 35.24 38.19 -1.83
N GLY A 690 33.98 37.78 -1.64
CA GLY A 690 33.53 36.40 -1.81
C GLY A 690 33.97 35.45 -0.69
N THR A 691 34.57 35.98 0.37
CA THR A 691 35.09 35.19 1.52
C THR A 691 34.44 35.54 2.86
N SER A 692 33.57 36.55 2.85
CA SER A 692 32.84 37.00 4.04
C SER A 692 31.89 35.93 4.55
N SER A 693 31.73 35.85 5.87
CA SER A 693 30.67 35.08 6.51
C SER A 693 29.39 35.89 6.69
N LEU A 694 29.36 37.15 6.24
CA LEU A 694 28.23 38.06 6.41
C LEU A 694 27.30 38.09 5.21
N GLY A 695 27.61 37.37 4.12
CA GLY A 695 26.82 37.44 2.90
C GLY A 695 27.61 37.10 1.65
N PHE A 696 26.97 37.30 0.48
CA PHE A 696 27.60 37.16 -0.84
C PHE A 696 27.10 38.20 -1.84
N LYS A 697 27.95 38.49 -2.84
CA LYS A 697 27.64 39.37 -3.97
C LYS A 697 27.06 38.58 -5.16
N ILE A 698 26.04 39.14 -5.80
CA ILE A 698 25.48 38.71 -7.09
C ILE A 698 25.94 39.72 -8.15
N ILE A 699 26.68 39.24 -9.14
CA ILE A 699 27.36 40.07 -10.14
C ILE A 699 26.57 40.05 -11.45
N GLY A 700 26.22 41.22 -11.97
CA GLY A 700 25.50 41.40 -13.23
C GLY A 700 26.13 40.73 -14.46
N GLU A 701 25.30 40.45 -15.47
CA GLU A 701 25.70 39.67 -16.65
C GLU A 701 26.44 40.48 -17.71
N LEU A 702 25.83 41.51 -18.31
CA LEU A 702 26.38 42.35 -19.38
C LEU A 702 26.45 43.82 -18.92
N ALA A 703 27.18 44.64 -19.68
CA ALA A 703 27.26 46.08 -19.40
C ALA A 703 25.90 46.75 -19.63
N GLU A 704 25.56 47.75 -18.81
CA GLU A 704 24.33 48.56 -18.90
C GLU A 704 23.01 47.78 -18.69
N ASP A 705 23.08 46.53 -18.19
CA ASP A 705 21.88 45.73 -17.88
C ASP A 705 21.12 46.22 -16.63
N HIS A 706 21.79 46.99 -15.76
CA HIS A 706 21.27 47.50 -14.49
C HIS A 706 20.73 46.39 -13.56
N ALA A 707 21.45 45.28 -13.44
CA ALA A 707 21.06 44.19 -12.55
C ALA A 707 20.99 44.67 -11.09
N GLY A 708 19.89 44.35 -10.41
CA GLY A 708 19.63 44.83 -9.04
C GLY A 708 18.89 46.17 -8.99
N LEU A 709 18.33 46.66 -10.11
CA LEU A 709 17.37 47.79 -10.06
C LEU A 709 16.14 47.41 -9.22
N SER A 710 15.73 46.15 -9.29
CA SER A 710 14.71 45.56 -8.43
C SER A 710 15.25 44.24 -7.86
N VAL A 711 14.93 43.97 -6.60
CA VAL A 711 15.31 42.75 -5.87
C VAL A 711 14.16 42.31 -4.98
N ALA A 712 13.99 41.00 -4.81
CA ALA A 712 13.00 40.44 -3.89
C ALA A 712 13.40 39.02 -3.46
N ILE A 713 12.81 38.53 -2.38
CA ILE A 713 12.71 37.09 -2.11
C ILE A 713 11.84 36.44 -3.18
N ALA A 714 12.19 35.23 -3.61
CA ALA A 714 11.37 34.40 -4.49
C ALA A 714 10.54 33.37 -3.71
N GLY A 715 10.97 33.00 -2.50
CA GLY A 715 10.54 31.81 -1.78
C GLY A 715 11.42 30.61 -2.16
N ASP A 716 11.04 29.40 -1.78
CA ASP A 716 11.71 28.18 -2.24
C ASP A 716 11.14 27.78 -3.62
N VAL A 717 11.79 28.22 -4.69
CA VAL A 717 11.28 28.00 -6.05
C VAL A 717 11.71 26.65 -6.61
N ASN A 718 12.67 25.97 -5.97
CA ASN A 718 13.29 24.75 -6.47
C ASN A 718 13.03 23.52 -5.58
N GLY A 719 12.43 23.71 -4.41
CA GLY A 719 12.06 22.68 -3.44
C GLY A 719 13.21 22.17 -2.59
N ASP A 720 14.30 22.94 -2.43
CA ASP A 720 15.47 22.55 -1.64
C ASP A 720 15.42 22.97 -0.16
N GLY A 721 14.40 23.75 0.21
CA GLY A 721 14.12 24.22 1.55
C GLY A 721 14.85 25.51 1.95
N LEU A 722 15.62 26.12 1.05
CA LEU A 722 16.23 27.45 1.24
C LEU A 722 15.39 28.51 0.52
N ALA A 723 15.44 29.74 1.03
CA ALA A 723 14.86 30.86 0.31
C ALA A 723 15.73 31.24 -0.91
N ASP A 724 15.08 31.44 -2.04
CA ASP A 724 15.69 31.91 -3.28
C ASP A 724 15.42 33.40 -3.50
N LEU A 725 16.11 33.97 -4.49
CA LEU A 725 16.15 35.41 -4.73
C LEU A 725 15.79 35.76 -6.17
N ILE A 726 15.20 36.94 -6.35
CA ILE A 726 14.88 37.52 -7.65
C ILE A 726 15.75 38.77 -7.84
N VAL A 727 16.44 38.85 -8.98
CA VAL A 727 17.21 40.03 -9.38
C VAL A 727 16.75 40.50 -10.76
N GLY A 728 16.17 41.70 -10.82
CA GLY A 728 15.74 42.33 -12.06
C GLY A 728 16.87 43.09 -12.77
N ALA A 729 16.92 42.97 -14.09
CA ALA A 729 17.85 43.66 -14.98
C ALA A 729 17.08 44.20 -16.21
N PRO A 730 16.27 45.26 -16.04
CA PRO A 730 15.29 45.69 -17.04
C PRO A 730 15.89 46.25 -18.34
N SER A 731 17.16 46.67 -18.33
CA SER A 731 17.87 47.14 -19.53
C SER A 731 18.55 46.02 -20.31
N HIS A 732 18.49 44.77 -19.82
CA HIS A 732 19.19 43.66 -20.45
C HIS A 732 18.73 43.41 -21.90
N ASP A 733 19.69 43.35 -22.82
CA ASP A 733 19.46 43.25 -24.27
C ASP A 733 20.05 41.98 -24.94
N GLY A 734 20.67 41.08 -24.17
CA GLY A 734 21.39 39.90 -24.68
C GLY A 734 20.55 38.85 -25.45
N ASN A 735 19.23 39.03 -25.57
CA ASN A 735 18.38 38.26 -26.49
C ASN A 735 18.27 38.90 -27.90
N GLY A 736 18.99 39.99 -28.16
CA GLY A 736 18.97 40.76 -29.40
C GLY A 736 17.86 41.81 -29.48
N LYS A 737 17.19 42.13 -28.36
CA LYS A 737 16.11 43.12 -28.26
C LYS A 737 16.47 44.17 -27.20
N THR A 738 16.64 45.41 -27.65
CA THR A 738 16.93 46.58 -26.79
C THR A 738 15.92 46.69 -25.66
N ASP A 739 16.41 46.84 -24.42
CA ASP A 739 15.61 47.05 -23.20
C ASP A 739 14.43 46.09 -23.06
N SER A 740 14.61 44.84 -23.50
CA SER A 740 13.59 43.81 -23.28
C SER A 740 13.56 43.32 -21.84
N GLY A 741 14.68 43.48 -21.14
CA GLY A 741 14.85 43.12 -19.75
C GLY A 741 15.15 41.63 -19.56
N SER A 742 15.67 41.31 -18.38
CA SER A 742 15.82 39.94 -17.88
C SER A 742 15.64 39.93 -16.37
N VAL A 743 15.21 38.78 -15.87
CA VAL A 743 15.12 38.51 -14.44
C VAL A 743 15.90 37.24 -14.16
N TYR A 744 16.57 37.20 -13.02
CA TYR A 744 17.34 36.03 -12.60
C TYR A 744 16.80 35.55 -11.29
N VAL A 745 16.50 34.26 -11.26
CA VAL A 745 16.25 33.55 -10.01
C VAL A 745 17.57 32.99 -9.57
N VAL A 746 18.00 33.33 -8.37
CA VAL A 746 19.27 32.90 -7.78
C VAL A 746 18.95 32.01 -6.60
N PHE A 747 19.43 30.77 -6.65
CA PHE A 747 19.14 29.80 -5.60
C PHE A 747 19.88 30.12 -4.30
N GLY A 748 19.19 29.91 -3.19
CA GLY A 748 19.71 30.00 -1.83
C GLY A 748 20.95 29.13 -1.66
N LYS A 749 21.91 29.59 -0.84
CA LYS A 749 23.12 28.83 -0.56
C LYS A 749 23.80 29.27 0.72
N ALA A 750 24.49 28.31 1.35
CA ALA A 750 25.44 28.60 2.41
C ALA A 750 26.75 29.20 1.86
N GLY A 751 27.29 30.20 2.59
CA GLY A 751 28.65 30.73 2.39
C GLY A 751 28.77 31.92 1.45
N GLY A 752 29.88 32.64 1.56
CA GLY A 752 30.05 33.97 0.95
C GLY A 752 30.50 34.04 -0.51
N ALA A 753 30.69 32.89 -1.19
CA ALA A 753 31.17 32.89 -2.57
C ALA A 753 30.22 33.67 -3.49
N ALA A 754 30.75 34.55 -4.35
CA ALA A 754 29.93 35.35 -5.25
C ALA A 754 29.20 34.51 -6.31
N VAL A 755 28.00 34.93 -6.69
CA VAL A 755 27.21 34.37 -7.79
C VAL A 755 27.34 35.28 -9.01
N LYS A 756 27.60 34.72 -10.18
CA LYS A 756 27.64 35.49 -11.44
C LYS A 756 26.41 35.16 -12.26
N LEU A 757 25.64 36.18 -12.64
CA LEU A 757 24.46 35.98 -13.48
C LEU A 757 24.81 35.40 -14.87
N ALA A 758 26.03 35.65 -15.35
CA ALA A 758 26.56 35.01 -16.56
C ALA A 758 26.68 33.47 -16.44
N ASP A 759 26.94 32.93 -15.25
CA ASP A 759 27.01 31.48 -15.04
C ASP A 759 25.61 30.86 -15.05
N ILE A 760 24.61 31.57 -14.51
CA ILE A 760 23.18 31.20 -14.62
C ILE A 760 22.74 31.23 -16.09
N ALA A 761 23.08 32.28 -16.83
CA ALA A 761 22.76 32.41 -18.25
C ALA A 761 23.43 31.32 -19.12
N ALA A 762 24.59 30.82 -18.69
CA ALA A 762 25.26 29.68 -19.32
C ALA A 762 24.62 28.31 -18.98
N GLY A 763 23.55 28.29 -18.17
CA GLY A 763 22.79 27.09 -17.80
C GLY A 763 23.34 26.35 -16.58
N ASN A 764 24.04 27.03 -15.67
CA ASN A 764 24.45 26.43 -14.40
C ASN A 764 23.24 26.30 -13.46
N SER A 765 22.57 25.15 -13.54
CA SER A 765 21.35 24.86 -12.76
C SER A 765 21.55 24.80 -11.26
N ALA A 766 22.80 24.78 -10.74
CA ALA A 766 23.05 24.82 -9.30
C ALA A 766 22.98 26.25 -8.73
N LEU A 767 22.95 27.27 -9.58
CA LEU A 767 22.91 28.67 -9.16
C LEU A 767 21.55 29.33 -9.38
N GLY A 768 20.67 28.72 -10.18
CA GLY A 768 19.36 29.25 -10.53
C GLY A 768 19.05 29.20 -12.03
N PHE A 769 18.14 30.06 -12.48
CA PHE A 769 17.74 30.16 -13.89
C PHE A 769 17.43 31.60 -14.32
N LYS A 770 17.51 31.82 -15.64
CA LYS A 770 17.24 33.12 -16.27
C LYS A 770 15.84 33.18 -16.87
N ILE A 771 15.17 34.30 -16.69
CA ILE A 771 13.90 34.64 -17.32
C ILE A 771 14.15 35.76 -18.33
N ILE A 772 13.85 35.49 -19.59
CA ILE A 772 14.22 36.32 -20.74
C ILE A 772 13.02 37.16 -21.17
N GLY A 773 13.22 38.49 -21.27
CA GLY A 773 12.23 39.47 -21.69
C GLY A 773 11.54 39.17 -23.02
N GLU A 774 10.29 39.63 -23.16
CA GLU A 774 9.42 39.30 -24.29
C GLU A 774 9.76 40.11 -25.55
N LYS A 775 9.68 41.44 -25.51
CA LYS A 775 9.87 42.35 -26.66
C LYS A 775 10.78 43.53 -26.29
N SER A 776 11.25 44.25 -27.31
CA SER A 776 12.06 45.46 -27.10
C SER A 776 11.28 46.53 -26.34
N ASN A 777 11.95 47.22 -25.43
CA ASN A 777 11.38 48.26 -24.58
C ASN A 777 10.19 47.76 -23.74
N ASP A 778 10.17 46.50 -23.34
CA ASP A 778 9.19 46.02 -22.34
C ASP A 778 9.70 46.31 -20.91
N ALA A 779 11.03 46.41 -20.74
CA ALA A 779 11.71 46.59 -19.46
C ALA A 779 11.31 45.53 -18.41
N ALA A 780 11.22 44.26 -18.81
CA ALA A 780 10.85 43.18 -17.89
C ALA A 780 11.85 43.08 -16.72
N GLY A 781 11.33 43.01 -15.49
CA GLY A 781 12.15 43.07 -14.27
C GLY A 781 12.36 44.49 -13.74
N ASN A 782 11.58 45.47 -14.22
CA ASN A 782 11.57 46.80 -13.61
C ASN A 782 11.04 46.74 -12.17
N SER A 783 10.07 45.86 -11.93
CA SER A 783 9.58 45.45 -10.62
C SER A 783 9.55 43.92 -10.55
N VAL A 784 9.83 43.36 -9.37
CA VAL A 784 9.77 41.93 -9.09
C VAL A 784 9.23 41.68 -7.70
N SER A 785 8.55 40.56 -7.50
CA SER A 785 8.11 40.09 -6.19
C SER A 785 7.90 38.57 -6.19
N ALA A 786 7.91 37.96 -5.01
CA ALA A 786 7.33 36.64 -4.85
C ALA A 786 5.83 36.71 -5.17
N ALA A 787 5.34 35.65 -5.78
CA ALA A 787 3.93 35.51 -6.12
C ALA A 787 3.20 34.55 -5.15
N GLY A 788 3.95 33.84 -4.29
CA GLY A 788 3.43 32.75 -3.46
C GLY A 788 3.36 31.44 -4.27
N ASP A 789 2.67 30.43 -3.74
CA ASP A 789 2.37 29.19 -4.47
C ASP A 789 0.96 29.34 -5.08
N LEU A 790 0.87 29.85 -6.31
CA LEU A 790 -0.41 30.19 -6.94
C LEU A 790 -1.12 28.99 -7.55
N ASN A 791 -0.34 27.98 -7.98
CA ASN A 791 -0.88 26.75 -8.53
C ASN A 791 -1.07 25.67 -7.45
N GLY A 792 -0.37 25.75 -6.31
CA GLY A 792 -0.47 24.75 -5.25
C GLY A 792 0.43 23.53 -5.47
N ASP A 793 1.53 23.67 -6.24
CA ASP A 793 2.48 22.58 -6.45
C ASP A 793 3.55 22.46 -5.34
N GLY A 794 3.50 23.39 -4.37
CA GLY A 794 4.41 23.45 -3.23
C GLY A 794 5.71 24.21 -3.51
N LEU A 795 5.89 24.77 -4.71
CA LEU A 795 7.00 25.65 -5.05
C LEU A 795 6.53 27.10 -5.05
N ALA A 796 7.44 28.00 -4.71
CA ALA A 796 7.14 29.42 -4.81
C ALA A 796 7.23 29.92 -6.26
N ASP A 797 6.32 30.82 -6.62
CA ASP A 797 6.20 31.43 -7.94
C ASP A 797 6.69 32.89 -7.93
N ILE A 798 6.91 33.42 -9.13
CA ILE A 798 7.58 34.70 -9.35
C ILE A 798 6.68 35.65 -10.14
N LEU A 799 6.61 36.90 -9.69
CA LEU A 799 5.87 37.98 -10.35
C LEU A 799 6.85 39.03 -10.89
N ILE A 800 6.64 39.43 -12.15
CA ILE A 800 7.55 40.31 -12.90
C ILE A 800 6.76 41.41 -13.59
N GLY A 801 7.08 42.67 -13.31
CA GLY A 801 6.55 43.81 -14.04
C GLY A 801 7.32 44.14 -15.31
N ALA A 802 6.60 44.59 -16.33
CA ALA A 802 7.10 45.05 -17.62
C ALA A 802 6.30 46.31 -18.05
N PRO A 803 6.54 47.45 -17.41
CA PRO A 803 5.65 48.62 -17.47
C PRO A 803 5.56 49.28 -18.85
N GLN A 804 6.55 49.06 -19.72
CA GLN A 804 6.57 49.65 -21.06
C GLN A 804 5.93 48.74 -22.12
N ASN A 805 5.35 47.60 -21.71
CA ASN A 805 4.74 46.64 -22.62
C ASN A 805 3.53 47.22 -23.38
N THR A 806 3.44 46.88 -24.67
CA THR A 806 2.42 47.42 -25.61
C THR A 806 1.57 46.35 -26.31
N THR A 807 1.63 45.10 -25.84
CA THR A 807 1.16 43.93 -26.61
C THR A 807 -0.35 43.73 -26.70
N ASN A 808 -1.13 44.44 -25.89
CA ASN A 808 -2.59 44.50 -25.98
C ASN A 808 -3.09 45.52 -27.03
N GLY A 809 -2.18 46.23 -27.72
CA GLY A 809 -2.53 47.26 -28.70
C GLY A 809 -2.64 48.67 -28.13
N HIS A 810 -2.42 48.84 -26.82
CA HIS A 810 -2.33 50.11 -26.12
C HIS A 810 -0.86 50.51 -25.97
N ALA A 811 -0.53 51.78 -26.22
CA ALA A 811 0.84 52.26 -25.98
C ALA A 811 1.09 52.33 -24.47
N GLN A 812 2.18 51.74 -23.99
CA GLN A 812 2.65 51.80 -22.60
C GLN A 812 1.59 51.45 -21.54
N SER A 813 0.68 50.53 -21.87
CA SER A 813 -0.28 50.01 -20.88
C SER A 813 0.35 49.18 -19.76
N GLY A 814 1.57 48.69 -19.99
CA GLY A 814 2.27 47.80 -19.09
C GLY A 814 1.72 46.38 -19.09
N ALA A 815 2.44 45.51 -18.38
CA ALA A 815 2.09 44.11 -18.19
C ALA A 815 2.79 43.58 -16.95
N ALA A 816 2.26 42.48 -16.42
CA ALA A 816 2.97 41.65 -15.47
C ALA A 816 2.98 40.19 -15.95
N TYR A 817 3.92 39.39 -15.44
CA TYR A 817 4.06 37.98 -15.76
C TYR A 817 4.20 37.19 -14.48
N VAL A 818 3.50 36.06 -14.42
CA VAL A 818 3.70 35.03 -13.41
C VAL A 818 4.55 33.95 -14.05
N VAL A 819 5.64 33.55 -13.38
CA VAL A 819 6.47 32.42 -13.76
C VAL A 819 6.43 31.42 -12.62
N PHE A 820 6.01 30.19 -12.92
CA PHE A 820 5.89 29.15 -11.90
C PHE A 820 7.26 28.63 -11.44
N GLY A 821 7.34 28.27 -10.16
CA GLY A 821 8.49 27.64 -9.53
C GLY A 821 8.93 26.36 -10.25
N LYS A 822 10.23 26.09 -10.29
CA LYS A 822 10.78 24.86 -10.88
C LYS A 822 12.21 24.57 -10.41
N ALA A 823 12.50 23.28 -10.28
CA ALA A 823 13.82 22.80 -9.87
C ALA A 823 14.88 22.83 -10.99
N ASP A 824 14.48 22.79 -12.27
CA ASP A 824 15.46 22.78 -13.35
C ASP A 824 16.01 24.18 -13.65
N GLY A 825 17.28 24.26 -14.05
CA GLY A 825 17.97 25.51 -14.38
C GLY A 825 17.66 26.05 -15.78
N ALA A 826 16.67 25.50 -16.49
CA ALA A 826 16.41 25.91 -17.87
C ALA A 826 15.85 27.34 -17.92
N ALA A 827 16.25 28.12 -18.92
CA ALA A 827 15.75 29.50 -19.04
C ALA A 827 14.26 29.51 -19.43
N VAL A 828 13.50 30.45 -18.85
CA VAL A 828 12.10 30.74 -19.20
C VAL A 828 12.07 31.93 -20.15
N LYS A 829 11.26 31.88 -21.20
CA LYS A 829 11.06 33.02 -22.10
C LYS A 829 9.66 33.58 -21.91
N LEU A 830 9.56 34.86 -21.57
CA LEU A 830 8.25 35.51 -21.40
C LEU A 830 7.41 35.51 -22.70
N ALA A 831 8.06 35.38 -23.86
CA ALA A 831 7.38 35.18 -25.14
C ALA A 831 6.57 33.88 -25.24
N ASP A 832 6.92 32.85 -24.48
CA ASP A 832 6.19 31.58 -24.47
C ASP A 832 4.93 31.70 -23.58
N LEU A 833 5.02 32.45 -22.48
CA LEU A 833 3.92 32.76 -21.56
C LEU A 833 2.92 33.74 -22.20
N ALA A 834 3.40 34.67 -23.03
CA ALA A 834 2.58 35.65 -23.72
C ALA A 834 1.57 35.06 -24.71
N ASN A 835 1.69 33.77 -25.05
CA ASN A 835 0.71 33.09 -25.92
C ASN A 835 -0.37 32.35 -25.13
N GLY A 836 -0.24 32.22 -23.80
CA GLY A 836 -1.17 31.48 -22.94
C GLY A 836 -1.17 29.97 -23.22
N THR A 837 -0.05 29.43 -23.70
CA THR A 837 0.12 28.01 -24.06
C THR A 837 1.26 27.34 -23.28
N SER A 838 1.85 28.07 -22.33
CA SER A 838 2.97 27.61 -21.54
C SER A 838 2.48 27.12 -20.19
N ALA A 839 2.91 25.93 -19.78
CA ALA A 839 2.72 25.41 -18.42
C ALA A 839 3.69 26.04 -17.39
N LEU A 840 4.56 26.97 -17.81
CA LEU A 840 5.55 27.64 -16.96
C LEU A 840 5.06 28.98 -16.39
N GLY A 841 3.79 29.33 -16.60
CA GLY A 841 3.21 30.59 -16.14
C GLY A 841 2.38 31.31 -17.20
N PHE A 842 2.02 32.57 -16.93
CA PHE A 842 1.10 33.35 -17.76
C PHE A 842 1.37 34.85 -17.72
N LYS A 843 0.65 35.60 -18.55
CA LYS A 843 0.75 37.05 -18.68
C LYS A 843 -0.52 37.75 -18.20
N LEU A 844 -0.34 38.81 -17.41
CA LEU A 844 -1.32 39.84 -17.05
C LEU A 844 -1.18 41.02 -18.03
N LEU A 845 -2.24 41.34 -18.76
CA LEU A 845 -2.27 42.44 -19.73
C LEU A 845 -2.81 43.72 -19.08
N GLY A 846 -2.08 44.83 -19.21
CA GLY A 846 -2.53 46.16 -18.78
C GLY A 846 -3.93 46.54 -19.31
N GLU A 847 -4.62 47.43 -18.60
CA GLU A 847 -6.00 47.80 -18.90
C GLU A 847 -6.10 48.76 -20.10
N ALA A 848 -5.40 49.90 -20.04
CA ALA A 848 -5.51 51.01 -20.98
C ALA A 848 -4.14 51.63 -21.31
N THR A 849 -4.12 52.55 -22.29
CA THR A 849 -2.91 53.25 -22.76
C THR A 849 -2.31 54.10 -21.64
N GLU A 850 -0.99 54.13 -21.52
CA GLU A 850 -0.24 54.96 -20.55
C GLU A 850 -0.50 54.65 -19.07
N ASP A 851 -1.12 53.50 -18.75
CA ASP A 851 -1.31 53.03 -17.36
C ASP A 851 0.00 52.60 -16.66
N TYR A 852 1.00 52.15 -17.42
CA TYR A 852 2.25 51.54 -16.94
C TYR A 852 2.06 50.45 -15.87
N ALA A 853 1.11 49.53 -16.07
CA ALA A 853 0.87 48.45 -15.11
C ALA A 853 2.17 47.65 -14.83
N GLY A 854 2.47 47.46 -13.53
CA GLY A 854 3.66 46.76 -13.06
C GLY A 854 4.95 47.60 -13.01
N ASP A 855 4.85 48.93 -12.98
CA ASP A 855 6.01 49.83 -12.86
C ASP A 855 6.62 49.87 -11.45
N THR A 856 7.92 50.13 -11.33
CA THR A 856 8.63 50.40 -10.07
C THR A 856 8.45 49.34 -8.95
N THR A 857 7.49 49.55 -8.04
CA THR A 857 7.12 48.66 -6.92
C THR A 857 5.66 48.23 -7.00
N ALA A 858 5.09 48.24 -8.20
CA ALA A 858 3.67 48.02 -8.45
C ALA A 858 3.31 46.54 -8.69
N VAL A 859 4.12 45.59 -8.22
CA VAL A 859 3.76 44.15 -8.25
C VAL A 859 4.08 43.51 -6.92
N SER A 860 3.14 42.72 -6.39
CA SER A 860 3.35 41.95 -5.17
C SER A 860 2.38 40.77 -5.10
N ALA A 861 2.72 39.73 -4.34
CA ALA A 861 1.69 38.89 -3.74
C ALA A 861 0.74 39.76 -2.90
N ALA A 862 -0.53 39.36 -2.82
CA ALA A 862 -1.56 39.96 -1.98
C ALA A 862 -1.90 39.09 -0.76
N GLY A 863 -1.39 37.85 -0.70
CA GLY A 863 -1.84 36.84 0.25
C GLY A 863 -3.19 36.23 -0.17
N ASP A 864 -3.84 35.44 0.67
CA ASP A 864 -5.16 34.87 0.40
C ASP A 864 -6.25 35.88 0.85
N VAL A 865 -6.59 36.83 -0.04
CA VAL A 865 -7.49 37.94 0.30
C VAL A 865 -8.96 37.51 0.28
N ASN A 866 -9.28 36.34 -0.30
CA ASN A 866 -10.65 35.85 -0.45
C ASN A 866 -10.95 34.57 0.39
N LYS A 867 -9.93 33.99 1.04
CA LYS A 867 -9.95 32.73 1.81
C LYS A 867 -10.33 31.50 1.00
N ASP A 868 -9.92 31.40 -0.26
CA ASP A 868 -10.09 30.20 -1.07
C ASP A 868 -8.94 29.19 -0.94
N GLY A 869 -7.89 29.56 -0.19
CA GLY A 869 -6.73 28.73 0.09
C GLY A 869 -5.57 28.91 -0.89
N TYR A 870 -5.70 29.81 -1.88
CA TYR A 870 -4.64 30.12 -2.84
C TYR A 870 -4.09 31.52 -2.61
N ALA A 871 -2.82 31.74 -2.99
CA ALA A 871 -2.23 33.06 -2.95
C ALA A 871 -2.81 33.93 -4.07
N ASP A 872 -3.15 35.19 -3.75
CA ASP A 872 -3.61 36.19 -4.70
C ASP A 872 -2.48 37.17 -5.04
N LEU A 873 -2.69 37.96 -6.10
CA LEU A 873 -1.74 38.96 -6.58
C LEU A 873 -2.32 40.35 -6.53
N ILE A 874 -1.44 41.34 -6.38
CA ILE A 874 -1.75 42.75 -6.62
C ILE A 874 -0.81 43.34 -7.69
N VAL A 875 -1.41 44.01 -8.67
CA VAL A 875 -0.69 44.79 -9.69
C VAL A 875 -1.19 46.22 -9.65
N GLY A 876 -0.28 47.18 -9.53
CA GLY A 876 -0.58 48.60 -9.57
C GLY A 876 -0.38 49.19 -10.97
N ALA A 877 -1.13 50.26 -11.25
CA ALA A 877 -1.10 51.06 -12.46
C ALA A 877 -1.25 52.53 -12.06
N ALA A 878 -0.13 53.16 -11.71
CA ALA A 878 -0.09 54.47 -11.07
C ALA A 878 -0.64 55.62 -11.91
N TYR A 879 -0.80 55.43 -13.22
CA TYR A 879 -1.26 56.45 -14.16
C TYR A 879 -2.61 56.06 -14.79
N ASN A 880 -3.33 55.12 -14.18
CA ASN A 880 -4.65 54.77 -14.66
C ASN A 880 -5.59 55.98 -14.58
N ASP A 881 -6.34 56.20 -15.67
CA ASP A 881 -7.28 57.31 -15.85
C ASP A 881 -8.66 56.81 -16.35
N SER A 882 -8.89 55.50 -16.25
CA SER A 882 -10.02 54.80 -16.91
C SER A 882 -11.42 55.23 -16.42
N ASP A 883 -11.51 55.83 -15.23
CA ASP A 883 -12.75 56.38 -14.67
C ASP A 883 -13.04 57.83 -15.12
N GLY A 884 -12.11 58.44 -15.88
CA GLY A 884 -12.20 59.81 -16.40
C GLY A 884 -11.51 60.87 -15.55
N SER A 885 -10.85 60.48 -14.45
CA SER A 885 -9.88 61.29 -13.70
C SER A 885 -8.57 61.49 -14.50
N THR A 886 -7.63 62.28 -13.98
CA THR A 886 -6.26 62.38 -14.54
C THR A 886 -5.29 61.74 -13.56
N ASP A 887 -4.69 60.60 -13.91
CA ASP A 887 -3.65 59.90 -13.12
C ASP A 887 -4.02 59.67 -11.64
N ASN A 888 -5.29 59.39 -11.31
CA ASN A 888 -5.63 58.99 -9.94
C ASN A 888 -5.00 57.63 -9.56
N GLY A 889 -4.76 56.80 -10.58
CA GLY A 889 -4.12 55.50 -10.44
C GLY A 889 -5.08 54.40 -10.00
N ALA A 890 -4.61 53.16 -10.10
CA ALA A 890 -5.38 51.99 -9.72
C ALA A 890 -4.47 50.84 -9.25
N ALA A 891 -5.07 49.89 -8.54
CA ALA A 891 -4.51 48.57 -8.32
C ALA A 891 -5.53 47.47 -8.64
N TYR A 892 -5.04 46.28 -8.96
CA TYR A 892 -5.87 45.13 -9.35
C TYR A 892 -5.51 43.96 -8.48
N ILE A 893 -6.50 43.40 -7.78
CA ILE A 893 -6.39 42.12 -7.12
C ILE A 893 -6.75 41.03 -8.12
N ILE A 894 -5.88 40.02 -8.26
CA ILE A 894 -6.11 38.85 -9.11
C ILE A 894 -6.13 37.62 -8.21
N TYR A 895 -7.25 36.88 -8.23
CA TYR A 895 -7.41 35.70 -7.40
C TYR A 895 -6.62 34.52 -7.94
N GLY A 896 -5.87 33.86 -7.06
CA GLY A 896 -5.28 32.53 -7.27
C GLY A 896 -6.37 31.49 -7.43
N ARG A 897 -6.08 30.37 -8.11
CA ARG A 897 -7.09 29.33 -8.36
C ARG A 897 -6.49 27.95 -8.50
N ALA A 898 -7.26 26.96 -8.06
CA ALA A 898 -6.95 25.53 -8.19
C ALA A 898 -6.72 25.05 -9.63
N ASP A 899 -7.39 25.65 -10.63
CA ASP A 899 -7.30 25.25 -12.05
C ASP A 899 -6.05 25.77 -12.75
N TRP A 900 -5.12 26.38 -12.01
CA TRP A 900 -3.80 26.73 -12.53
C TRP A 900 -2.76 25.65 -12.30
N LEU A 901 -3.12 24.54 -11.65
CA LEU A 901 -2.33 23.31 -11.57
C LEU A 901 -2.88 22.19 -12.46
N ILE A 902 -4.15 22.31 -12.90
CA ILE A 902 -4.99 21.21 -13.39
C ILE A 902 -5.91 21.62 -14.54
#